data_AF-A0A260RLA9-F1
#
_entry.id   AF-A0A260RLA9-F1
#
_cell.length_a   1.000
_cell.length_b   1.000
_cell.length_c   1.000
_cell.angle_alpha   90.00
_cell.angle_beta   90.00
_cell.angle_gamma   90.00
#
_symmetry.space_group_name_H-M   'P 1'
#
loop_
_entity.id
_entity.type
_entity.pdbx_description
1 polymer ?
#
loop_
_entity_poly.entity_id
_entity_poly.type
_entity_poly.pdbx_seq_one_letter_code
_entity_poly.pdbx_strand_id
1 'polypeptide(L)'
;MKGLRTDPLQEIKHDVRRRSDGNVVKVLVRLCDEVAAALELQLIISLDEVQRLTDADQRILASLTDNPPRKARFVISWSLADHAANVSLSRLRTTRSREIRIGGLTRDDVATWIAEAELDDSIIDQFMLLSSGYPLIIEGLINQLQNDGSIDEYTPPTAFTQSVVDSIARLDGAADSGARRLSAFVSPPPEDSITEYLSMSPIDWGRIRDALQREHLLTVERDGRLWFHEQRRKFLWNKVLDQRQREDVGQEAFSTLVDQFMKEGQFYTRLLVPISQLARFARQSQADSPALRRVVELSETELAVMASTIELELSTDDGKRWTQPEQALIYANTAFGCDRGDAIDALPGLIEKGLIRSLPISIQGNHDTDIVAEVGVNFASTSTLVLHGRVQSVLGRAVTPGVTASVIRDHFDDLRLQATYVVSSVGSAEPIDLIARVEGFPYRTPPSLGPANPMLGVWVDYGTETISLAATFRNNSDLQRAREIAENVTGTSYGQRIRVAKLFTDPSRALPSWRFVRAVHFATGRQVAKRPDGEIYMINSRPAPLREYAARQVLIRKILQTSCDELERAVYALDSKPGMAFAERDKTFHLIELRGSGRVFEVSNDLTSLVFGQPYRFARLEQILALRPSETVTQFHSVGGAVRRQRRDPVVSRLNNLLRTARMFNAHQAPVEIPLDDTLERYISTAHVREMELAKILSEQITIGEHRGTRPEQSLRVAVFNGMDRRIPPLVAFTYMPGNAEDVIVKILDGAHPADADELFRRAFGPSVPPSGLQAGTAKEALAYLAGYQMDDVQISRTIV
;
A
#
# COMPACT_ATOMS: atom_id res chain seq x y z
N MET A 1 72.84 11.28 34.09
CA MET A 1 73.23 12.08 35.28
C MET A 1 72.16 13.12 35.55
N LYS A 2 71.85 13.30 36.83
CA LYS A 2 70.91 14.28 37.41
C LYS A 2 71.22 15.73 37.00
N GLY A 3 70.18 16.56 36.95
CA GLY A 3 70.29 17.99 37.26
C GLY A 3 69.90 18.96 36.14
N LEU A 4 68.62 18.99 35.74
CA LEU A 4 68.04 20.22 35.21
C LEU A 4 67.57 21.03 36.44
N ARG A 5 68.32 22.08 36.77
CA ARG A 5 67.93 23.11 37.75
C ARG A 5 66.54 23.62 37.38
N THR A 6 65.55 23.36 38.22
CA THR A 6 64.32 24.14 38.23
C THR A 6 64.69 25.58 38.51
N ASP A 7 64.22 26.49 37.66
CA ASP A 7 64.46 27.92 37.82
C ASP A 7 63.79 28.38 39.14
N PRO A 8 64.54 28.81 40.16
CA PRO A 8 63.97 29.17 41.46
C PRO A 8 62.97 30.34 41.35
N LEU A 9 63.06 31.17 40.30
CA LEU A 9 62.06 32.21 40.01
C LEU A 9 60.74 31.65 39.52
N GLN A 10 60.74 30.52 38.79
CA GLN A 10 59.54 29.79 38.38
C GLN A 10 58.90 29.10 39.59
N GLU A 11 59.69 28.46 40.46
CA GLU A 11 59.18 27.86 41.70
C GLU A 11 58.60 28.91 42.66
N ILE A 12 59.27 30.05 42.85
CA ILE A 12 58.75 31.16 43.67
C ILE A 12 57.49 31.76 43.06
N LYS A 13 57.44 31.98 41.73
CA LYS A 13 56.22 32.46 41.06
C LYS A 13 55.08 31.44 41.18
N HIS A 14 55.38 30.15 41.11
CA HIS A 14 54.40 29.07 41.29
C HIS A 14 53.89 29.02 42.74
N ASP A 15 54.76 29.22 43.73
CA ASP A 15 54.40 29.25 45.15
C ASP A 15 53.60 30.50 45.54
N VAL A 16 53.99 31.68 45.03
CA VAL A 16 53.24 32.93 45.24
C VAL A 16 51.85 32.85 44.62
N ARG A 17 51.74 32.30 43.39
CA ARG A 17 50.44 32.06 42.74
C ARG A 17 49.57 31.07 43.52
N ARG A 18 50.11 29.94 43.98
CA ARG A 18 49.38 28.97 44.82
C ARG A 18 48.88 29.59 46.13
N ARG A 19 49.69 30.42 46.80
CA ARG A 19 49.29 31.12 48.03
C ARG A 19 48.20 32.18 47.77
N SER A 20 48.29 32.88 46.64
CA SER A 20 47.27 33.85 46.20
C SER A 20 45.92 33.14 45.93
N ASP A 21 45.94 32.07 45.12
CA ASP A 21 44.75 31.28 44.80
C ASP A 21 44.11 30.71 46.08
N GLY A 22 44.92 30.14 46.99
CA GLY A 22 44.45 29.60 48.27
C GLY A 22 43.84 30.64 49.22
N ASN A 23 44.30 31.90 49.18
CA ASN A 23 43.68 32.97 49.96
C ASN A 23 42.31 33.37 49.38
N VAL A 24 42.18 33.44 48.05
CA VAL A 24 40.90 33.74 47.38
C VAL A 24 39.88 32.63 47.64
N VAL A 25 40.28 31.36 47.56
CA VAL A 25 39.43 30.20 47.90
C VAL A 25 38.89 30.31 49.32
N LYS A 26 39.74 30.61 50.32
CA LYS A 26 39.31 30.76 51.72
C LYS A 26 38.30 31.90 51.91
N VAL A 27 38.48 33.01 51.20
CA VAL A 27 37.54 34.14 51.23
C VAL A 27 36.20 33.74 50.62
N LEU A 28 36.21 33.09 49.44
CA LEU A 28 34.99 32.63 48.77
C LEU A 28 34.20 31.62 49.63
N VAL A 29 34.89 30.64 50.23
CA VAL A 29 34.29 29.66 51.14
C VAL A 29 33.64 30.34 52.32
N ARG A 30 34.37 31.24 52.99
CA ARG A 30 33.89 31.95 54.17
C ARG A 30 32.70 32.84 53.83
N LEU A 31 32.77 33.57 52.73
CA LEU A 31 31.67 34.42 52.26
C LEU A 31 30.41 33.59 51.97
N CYS A 32 30.55 32.47 51.28
CA CYS A 32 29.43 31.58 50.99
C CYS A 32 28.79 31.04 52.28
N ASP A 33 29.60 30.60 53.24
CA ASP A 33 29.10 30.07 54.51
C ASP A 33 28.48 31.15 55.40
N GLU A 34 29.03 32.37 55.43
CA GLU A 34 28.48 33.51 56.17
C GLU A 34 27.15 33.96 55.56
N VAL A 35 27.06 34.07 54.23
CA VAL A 35 25.81 34.43 53.54
C VAL A 35 24.75 33.34 53.73
N ALA A 36 25.12 32.06 53.58
CA ALA A 36 24.22 30.93 53.82
C ALA A 36 23.74 30.87 55.28
N ALA A 37 24.61 31.20 56.24
CA ALA A 37 24.25 31.28 57.64
C ALA A 37 23.31 32.45 57.93
N ALA A 38 23.58 33.63 57.37
CA ALA A 38 22.73 34.81 57.52
C ALA A 38 21.33 34.63 56.90
N LEU A 39 21.23 33.87 55.81
CA LEU A 39 19.97 33.57 55.13
C LEU A 39 19.26 32.32 55.68
N GLU A 40 19.89 31.56 56.58
CA GLU A 40 19.39 30.28 57.10
C GLU A 40 19.04 29.24 56.00
N LEU A 41 19.70 29.29 54.85
CA LEU A 41 19.43 28.44 53.69
C LEU A 41 20.70 27.72 53.19
N GLN A 42 20.52 26.69 52.37
CA GLN A 42 21.61 26.15 51.54
C GLN A 42 21.70 26.92 50.24
N LEU A 43 22.90 27.37 49.86
CA LEU A 43 23.13 28.09 48.61
C LEU A 43 23.48 27.13 47.47
N ILE A 44 22.92 27.39 46.29
CA ILE A 44 23.39 26.79 45.03
C ILE A 44 23.89 27.95 44.17
N ILE A 45 25.17 27.94 43.86
CA ILE A 45 25.82 28.93 43.00
C ILE A 45 26.04 28.27 41.65
N SER A 46 25.26 28.68 40.66
CA SER A 46 25.43 28.21 39.29
C SER A 46 26.31 29.18 38.51
N LEU A 47 27.33 28.65 37.85
CA LEU A 47 28.19 29.40 36.94
C LEU A 47 28.08 28.76 35.57
N ASP A 48 27.59 29.53 34.60
CA ASP A 48 27.42 29.09 33.23
C ASP A 48 28.65 29.45 32.39
N GLU A 49 28.98 28.65 31.37
CA GLU A 49 30.07 28.92 30.42
C GLU A 49 31.44 29.14 31.08
N VAL A 50 31.79 28.33 32.09
CA VAL A 50 33.01 28.49 32.90
C VAL A 50 34.31 28.43 32.08
N GLN A 51 34.28 27.81 30.89
CA GLN A 51 35.38 27.84 29.94
C GLN A 51 35.81 29.27 29.53
N ARG A 52 34.91 30.26 29.64
CA ARG A 52 35.20 31.67 29.32
C ARG A 52 35.97 32.42 30.40
N LEU A 53 36.04 31.85 31.61
CA LEU A 53 36.82 32.43 32.69
C LEU A 53 38.32 32.32 32.40
N THR A 54 39.11 33.18 33.06
CA THR A 54 40.57 33.11 32.92
C THR A 54 41.11 31.81 33.53
N ASP A 55 42.28 31.32 33.09
CA ASP A 55 42.89 30.12 33.70
C ASP A 55 43.13 30.31 35.21
N ALA A 56 43.37 31.53 35.69
CA ALA A 56 43.51 31.81 37.12
C ALA A 56 42.19 31.55 37.87
N ASP A 57 41.07 32.03 37.35
CA ASP A 57 39.75 31.82 37.95
C ASP A 57 39.33 30.34 37.86
N GLN A 58 39.62 29.68 36.73
CA GLN A 58 39.40 28.24 36.58
C GLN A 58 40.24 27.43 37.57
N ARG A 59 41.47 27.84 37.87
CA ARG A 59 42.30 27.24 38.93
C ARG A 59 41.72 27.44 40.32
N ILE A 60 41.17 28.63 40.62
CA ILE A 60 40.50 28.91 41.88
C ILE A 60 39.25 28.04 42.03
N LEU A 61 38.44 27.89 40.97
CA LEU A 61 37.28 27.01 40.95
C LEU A 61 37.65 25.53 41.14
N ALA A 62 38.72 25.06 40.48
CA ALA A 62 39.23 23.72 40.72
C ALA A 62 39.76 23.54 42.15
N SER A 63 40.30 24.58 42.77
CA SER A 63 40.81 24.52 44.15
C SER A 63 39.69 24.56 45.21
N LEU A 64 38.51 25.09 44.87
CA LEU A 64 37.33 25.07 45.75
C LEU A 64 36.84 23.65 46.05
N THR A 65 37.13 22.67 45.20
CA THR A 65 36.72 21.28 45.42
C THR A 65 37.48 20.62 46.56
N ASP A 66 38.69 21.10 46.86
CA ASP A 66 39.54 20.57 47.93
C ASP A 66 39.11 21.10 49.30
N ASN A 67 38.54 22.30 49.34
CA ASN A 67 37.97 22.92 50.54
C ASN A 67 36.62 23.58 50.20
N PRO A 68 35.54 22.80 50.01
CA PRO A 68 34.25 23.35 49.65
C PRO A 68 33.59 24.06 50.84
N PRO A 69 32.74 25.07 50.60
CA PRO A 69 31.89 25.65 51.65
C PRO A 69 30.95 24.61 52.24
N ARG A 70 30.61 24.78 53.53
CA ARG A 70 29.77 23.84 54.28
C ARG A 70 28.30 23.94 53.90
N LYS A 71 27.82 25.14 53.56
CA LYS A 71 26.40 25.42 53.27
C LYS A 71 26.14 25.88 51.83
N ALA A 72 27.12 25.77 50.92
CA ALA A 72 26.95 26.13 49.53
C ALA A 72 27.42 25.01 48.58
N ARG A 73 26.78 24.90 47.41
CA ARG A 73 27.15 23.99 46.32
C ARG A 73 27.39 24.78 45.06
N PHE A 74 28.46 24.45 44.34
CA PHE A 74 28.72 25.02 43.03
C PHE A 74 28.25 24.05 41.94
N VAL A 75 27.48 24.58 40.99
CA VAL A 75 27.09 23.88 39.76
C VAL A 75 27.69 24.65 38.60
N ILE A 76 28.71 24.09 38.00
CA ILE A 76 29.36 24.70 36.85
C ILE A 76 28.87 24.03 35.58
N SER A 77 28.58 24.82 34.55
CA SER A 77 28.41 24.31 33.20
C SER A 77 29.71 24.54 32.43
N TRP A 78 30.02 23.61 31.53
CA TRP A 78 31.20 23.68 30.68
C TRP A 78 30.85 23.19 29.29
N SER A 79 31.03 24.04 28.28
CA SER A 79 30.86 23.63 26.90
C SER A 79 32.09 22.87 26.41
N LEU A 80 31.88 21.64 25.95
CA LEU A 80 32.92 20.82 25.31
C LEU A 80 33.23 21.27 23.87
N ALA A 81 32.56 22.32 23.39
CA ALA A 81 32.72 22.88 22.05
C ALA A 81 33.88 23.88 21.94
N ASP A 82 34.84 23.90 22.88
CA ASP A 82 36.09 24.65 22.74
C ASP A 82 37.27 23.75 23.13
N HIS A 83 38.04 23.30 22.13
CA HIS A 83 39.16 22.38 22.36
C HIS A 83 40.31 23.01 23.15
N ALA A 84 40.50 24.34 23.10
CA ALA A 84 41.51 25.03 23.89
C ALA A 84 41.17 25.00 25.40
N ALA A 85 39.89 24.89 25.74
CA ALA A 85 39.39 24.81 27.10
C ALA A 85 39.51 23.39 27.73
N ASN A 86 39.78 22.35 26.93
CA ASN A 86 39.84 20.96 27.43
C ASN A 86 40.98 20.70 28.42
N VAL A 87 42.08 21.45 28.35
CA VAL A 87 43.20 21.34 29.30
C VAL A 87 42.76 21.76 30.71
N SER A 88 41.99 22.83 30.83
CA SER A 88 41.42 23.30 32.10
C SER A 88 40.30 22.39 32.61
N LEU A 89 39.48 21.82 31.72
CA LEU A 89 38.48 20.84 32.11
C LEU A 89 39.11 19.56 32.68
N SER A 90 40.24 19.13 32.11
CA SER A 90 41.00 17.97 32.62
C SER A 90 41.43 18.18 34.07
N ARG A 91 41.77 19.42 34.45
CA ARG A 91 42.07 19.79 35.84
C ARG A 91 40.86 19.59 36.75
N LEU A 92 39.67 20.05 36.34
CA LEU A 92 38.44 19.82 37.09
C LEU A 92 38.07 18.33 37.19
N ARG A 93 38.34 17.53 36.15
CA ARG A 93 38.11 16.08 36.16
C ARG A 93 39.00 15.32 37.14
N THR A 94 40.17 15.86 37.47
CA THR A 94 41.06 15.28 38.50
C THR A 94 40.62 15.59 39.94
N THR A 95 39.61 16.44 40.11
CA THR A 95 39.06 16.79 41.43
C THR A 95 37.95 15.84 41.87
N ARG A 96 37.44 16.00 43.10
CA ARG A 96 36.28 15.25 43.63
C ARG A 96 34.92 15.71 43.10
N SER A 97 34.90 16.41 41.96
CA SER A 97 33.65 16.91 41.36
C SER A 97 32.85 15.79 40.70
N ARG A 98 31.51 15.88 40.77
CA ARG A 98 30.62 15.01 40.01
C ARG A 98 30.42 15.60 38.62
N GLU A 99 30.90 14.91 37.59
CA GLU A 99 30.61 15.26 36.19
C GLU A 99 29.26 14.66 35.77
N ILE A 100 28.39 15.51 35.23
CA ILE A 100 27.15 15.08 34.57
C ILE A 100 27.29 15.52 33.11
N ARG A 101 27.37 14.55 32.20
CA ARG A 101 27.45 14.82 30.77
C ARG A 101 26.03 14.90 30.21
N ILE A 102 25.68 16.06 29.69
CA ILE A 102 24.40 16.29 29.02
C ILE A 102 24.64 16.07 27.51
N GLY A 103 24.03 15.01 26.97
CA GLY A 103 24.02 14.72 25.54
C GLY A 103 22.79 15.32 24.85
N GLY A 104 22.66 15.08 23.54
CA GLY A 104 21.38 15.27 22.86
C GLY A 104 20.34 14.25 23.34
N LEU A 105 19.07 14.60 23.16
CA LEU A 105 17.92 13.71 23.35
C LEU A 105 18.07 12.46 22.50
N THR A 106 17.74 11.32 23.09
CA THR A 106 17.68 10.05 22.37
C THR A 106 16.44 9.99 21.49
N ARG A 107 16.39 9.04 20.54
CA ARG A 107 15.21 8.84 19.70
C ARG A 107 13.94 8.62 20.53
N ASP A 108 14.04 7.91 21.65
CA ASP A 108 12.91 7.63 22.54
C ASP A 108 12.45 8.89 23.29
N ASP A 109 13.39 9.75 23.69
CA ASP A 109 13.07 11.06 24.28
C ASP A 109 12.36 11.96 23.26
N VAL A 110 12.82 11.97 22.00
CA VAL A 110 12.19 12.73 20.91
C VAL A 110 10.81 12.19 20.58
N ALA A 111 10.63 10.87 20.54
CA ALA A 111 9.33 10.24 20.37
C ALA A 111 8.35 10.67 21.49
N THR A 112 8.83 10.74 22.74
CA THR A 112 8.04 11.22 23.87
C THR A 112 7.58 12.66 23.67
N TRP A 113 8.49 13.55 23.24
CA TRP A 113 8.16 14.96 22.97
C TRP A 113 7.18 15.13 21.80
N ILE A 114 7.32 14.34 20.73
CA ILE A 114 6.43 14.35 19.57
C ILE A 114 5.03 13.88 19.96
N ALA A 115 4.92 12.80 20.75
CA ALA A 115 3.66 12.30 21.26
C ALA A 115 2.96 13.29 22.19
N GLU A 116 3.71 13.96 23.08
CA GLU A 116 3.19 15.03 23.95
C GLU A 116 2.68 16.25 23.15
N ALA A 117 3.22 16.47 21.96
CA ALA A 117 2.81 17.54 21.05
C ALA A 117 1.66 17.15 20.11
N GLU A 118 1.12 15.93 20.23
CA GLU A 118 0.08 15.35 19.35
C GLU A 118 0.47 15.34 17.86
N LEU A 119 1.75 15.17 17.56
CA LEU A 119 2.28 15.08 16.20
C LEU A 119 2.45 13.61 15.75
N ASP A 120 2.53 13.38 14.43
CA ASP A 120 2.69 12.04 13.85
C ASP A 120 4.10 11.48 14.11
N ASP A 121 4.17 10.26 14.67
CA ASP A 121 5.41 9.53 14.96
C ASP A 121 6.29 9.31 13.71
N SER A 122 5.72 9.36 12.50
CA SER A 122 6.47 9.21 11.25
C SER A 122 7.61 10.25 11.08
N ILE A 123 7.53 11.40 11.77
CA ILE A 123 8.50 12.50 11.65
C ILE A 123 9.72 12.35 12.56
N ILE A 124 9.73 11.38 13.50
CA ILE A 124 10.80 11.22 14.52
C ILE A 124 12.19 11.16 13.88
N ASP A 125 12.35 10.37 12.82
CA ASP A 125 13.65 10.19 12.18
C ASP A 125 14.14 11.45 11.46
N GLN A 126 13.22 12.25 10.91
CA GLN A 126 13.52 13.55 10.31
C GLN A 126 13.94 14.57 11.38
N PHE A 127 13.26 14.56 12.54
CA PHE A 127 13.64 15.37 13.69
C PHE A 127 15.04 15.01 14.19
N MET A 128 15.34 13.72 14.33
CA MET A 128 16.66 13.23 14.70
C MET A 128 17.72 13.64 13.68
N LEU A 129 17.42 13.56 12.38
CA LEU A 129 18.34 13.99 11.33
C LEU A 129 18.67 15.48 11.39
N LEU A 130 17.65 16.33 11.63
CA LEU A 130 17.78 17.79 11.63
C LEU A 130 18.37 18.35 12.92
N SER A 131 18.08 17.72 14.06
CA SER A 131 18.45 18.22 15.39
C SER A 131 19.63 17.47 16.00
N SER A 132 19.90 16.23 15.56
CA SER A 132 20.80 15.30 16.26
C SER A 132 20.52 15.20 17.77
N GLY A 133 19.24 15.30 18.16
CA GLY A 133 18.81 15.31 19.55
C GLY A 133 18.94 16.66 20.27
N TYR A 134 19.28 17.75 19.59
CA TYR A 134 19.45 19.05 20.25
C TYR A 134 18.10 19.63 20.72
N PRO A 135 17.84 19.76 22.05
CA PRO A 135 16.51 20.07 22.57
C PRO A 135 15.89 21.34 22.01
N LEU A 136 16.66 22.44 21.91
CA LEU A 136 16.15 23.72 21.40
C LEU A 136 15.77 23.68 19.91
N ILE A 137 16.42 22.82 19.12
CA ILE A 137 16.03 22.63 17.72
C ILE A 137 14.76 21.78 17.65
N ILE A 138 14.63 20.76 18.49
CA ILE A 138 13.42 19.94 18.57
C ILE A 138 12.22 20.78 19.00
N GLU A 139 12.35 21.57 20.06
CA GLU A 139 11.32 22.51 20.51
C GLU A 139 10.93 23.49 19.39
N GLY A 140 11.91 24.06 18.69
CA GLY A 140 11.66 24.95 17.56
C GLY A 140 10.94 24.26 16.40
N LEU A 141 11.27 23.01 16.10
CA LEU A 141 10.62 22.20 15.06
C LEU A 141 9.18 21.82 15.45
N ILE A 142 8.94 21.45 16.71
CA ILE A 142 7.58 21.20 17.24
C ILE A 142 6.73 22.47 17.09
N ASN A 143 7.26 23.61 17.57
CA ASN A 143 6.57 24.89 17.47
C ASN A 143 6.28 25.27 16.01
N GLN A 144 7.19 25.00 15.08
CA GLN A 144 6.99 25.26 13.65
C GLN A 144 5.80 24.46 13.11
N LEU A 145 5.75 23.15 13.39
CA LEU A 145 4.68 22.26 12.93
C LEU A 145 3.32 22.59 13.56
N GLN A 146 3.29 22.92 14.85
CA GLN A 146 2.07 23.32 15.55
C GLN A 146 1.48 24.63 15.00
N ASN A 147 2.28 25.43 14.29
CA ASN A 147 1.85 26.67 13.63
C ASN A 147 1.67 26.49 12.10
N ASP A 148 1.37 25.27 11.63
CA ASP A 148 1.18 24.91 10.22
C ASP A 148 2.40 25.21 9.31
N GLY A 149 3.59 25.38 9.90
CA GLY A 149 4.83 25.60 9.17
C GLY A 149 5.49 24.30 8.73
N SER A 150 6.27 24.36 7.65
CA SER A 150 7.05 23.20 7.19
C SER A 150 8.35 23.04 7.98
N ILE A 151 8.71 21.78 8.26
CA ILE A 151 10.01 21.38 8.83
C ILE A 151 11.18 21.89 7.97
N ASP A 152 11.02 21.93 6.64
CA ASP A 152 12.09 22.29 5.72
C ASP A 152 12.47 23.78 5.76
N GLU A 153 11.56 24.63 6.23
CA GLU A 153 11.74 26.07 6.35
C GLU A 153 12.25 26.49 7.73
N TYR A 154 12.45 25.54 8.64
CA TYR A 154 12.93 25.82 9.97
C TYR A 154 14.29 26.52 9.95
N THR A 155 14.37 27.65 10.65
CA THR A 155 15.62 28.40 10.85
C THR A 155 16.10 28.17 12.28
N PRO A 156 17.34 27.70 12.49
CA PRO A 156 17.87 27.48 13.82
C PRO A 156 18.03 28.81 14.60
N PRO A 157 18.12 28.76 15.94
CA PRO A 157 18.29 29.95 16.77
C PRO A 157 19.52 30.78 16.36
N THR A 158 19.43 32.11 16.45
CA THR A 158 20.46 33.04 15.98
C THR A 158 21.84 32.77 16.60
N ALA A 159 21.90 32.34 17.87
CA ALA A 159 23.14 31.98 18.55
C ALA A 159 23.84 30.77 17.90
N PHE A 160 23.06 29.78 17.43
CA PHE A 160 23.58 28.64 16.68
C PHE A 160 24.19 29.10 15.35
N THR A 161 23.47 29.98 14.64
CA THR A 161 23.94 30.57 13.38
C THR A 161 25.24 31.36 13.57
N GLN A 162 25.30 32.21 14.60
CA GLN A 162 26.50 33.00 14.90
C GLN A 162 27.70 32.12 15.24
N SER A 163 27.49 31.04 16.01
CA SER A 163 28.54 30.05 16.29
C SER A 163 29.14 29.46 15.02
N VAL A 164 28.33 29.17 14.00
CA VAL A 164 28.83 28.65 12.71
C VAL A 164 29.62 29.72 11.96
N VAL A 165 29.15 30.98 11.94
CA VAL A 165 29.88 32.10 11.32
C VAL A 165 31.26 32.28 11.98
N ASP A 166 31.31 32.27 13.31
CA ASP A 166 32.55 32.45 14.06
C ASP A 166 33.52 31.27 13.83
N SER A 167 33.00 30.04 13.77
CA SER A 167 33.80 28.85 13.42
C SER A 167 34.41 28.95 12.03
N ILE A 168 33.64 29.39 11.03
CA ILE A 168 34.13 29.58 9.66
C ILE A 168 35.22 30.66 9.61
N ALA A 169 35.03 31.78 10.31
CA ALA A 169 35.98 32.89 10.31
C ALA A 169 37.37 32.52 10.90
N ARG A 170 37.45 31.44 11.69
CA ARG A 170 38.71 30.93 12.27
C ARG A 170 39.44 29.89 11.41
N LEU A 171 38.81 29.41 10.33
CA LEU A 171 39.45 28.46 9.42
C LEU A 171 40.50 29.15 8.54
N ASP A 172 41.52 28.41 8.17
CA ASP A 172 42.41 28.82 7.08
C ASP A 172 41.71 28.67 5.72
N GLY A 173 42.28 29.26 4.66
CA GLY A 173 41.62 29.30 3.34
C GLY A 173 41.37 27.91 2.74
N ALA A 174 42.20 26.92 3.05
CA ALA A 174 42.02 25.55 2.56
C ALA A 174 40.90 24.83 3.31
N ALA A 175 40.82 24.99 4.63
CA ALA A 175 39.79 24.40 5.46
C ALA A 175 38.42 25.09 5.27
N ASP A 176 38.36 26.41 5.07
CA ASP A 176 37.11 27.11 4.71
C ASP A 176 36.58 26.63 3.36
N SER A 177 37.44 26.56 2.34
CA SER A 177 37.09 26.01 1.03
C SER A 177 36.62 24.54 1.14
N GLY A 178 37.33 23.72 1.92
CA GLY A 178 36.93 22.35 2.21
C GLY A 178 35.56 22.25 2.89
N ALA A 179 35.29 23.06 3.92
CA ALA A 179 34.00 23.09 4.63
C ALA A 179 32.84 23.42 3.67
N ARG A 180 33.04 24.46 2.86
CA ARG A 180 32.09 24.92 1.85
C ARG A 180 31.78 23.84 0.83
N ARG A 181 32.81 23.21 0.25
CA ARG A 181 32.63 22.14 -0.76
C ARG A 181 31.94 20.92 -0.16
N LEU A 182 32.41 20.45 0.99
CA LEU A 182 31.85 19.26 1.66
C LEU A 182 30.41 19.46 2.18
N SER A 183 29.95 20.71 2.31
CA SER A 183 28.56 20.99 2.69
C SER A 183 27.52 20.45 1.68
N ALA A 184 27.95 20.10 0.47
CA ALA A 184 27.12 19.41 -0.52
C ALA A 184 26.62 18.03 -0.05
N PHE A 185 27.37 17.35 0.82
CA PHE A 185 27.05 15.98 1.22
C PHE A 185 26.35 15.91 2.58
N VAL A 186 25.17 15.29 2.60
CA VAL A 186 24.40 15.03 3.84
C VAL A 186 25.15 14.06 4.74
N SER A 187 25.68 12.97 4.18
CA SER A 187 26.46 11.96 4.90
C SER A 187 27.90 11.93 4.38
N PRO A 188 28.89 11.54 5.21
CA PRO A 188 30.29 11.49 4.80
C PRO A 188 30.49 10.48 3.65
N PRO A 189 31.03 10.89 2.50
CA PRO A 189 31.47 9.94 1.48
C PRO A 189 32.67 9.09 1.96
N PRO A 190 33.04 8.02 1.23
CA PRO A 190 34.29 7.30 1.44
C PRO A 190 35.50 8.25 1.41
N GLU A 191 36.54 7.93 2.19
CA GLU A 191 37.75 8.79 2.33
C GLU A 191 38.39 9.06 0.95
N ASP A 192 38.49 8.02 0.11
CA ASP A 192 39.05 8.13 -1.24
C ASP A 192 38.21 9.07 -2.11
N SER A 193 36.88 9.01 -2.03
CA SER A 193 35.98 9.92 -2.73
C SER A 193 36.11 11.37 -2.25
N ILE A 194 36.33 11.60 -0.95
CA ILE A 194 36.55 12.95 -0.41
C ILE A 194 37.85 13.54 -0.96
N THR A 195 38.94 12.76 -0.94
CA THR A 195 40.24 13.22 -1.43
C THR A 195 40.25 13.47 -2.94
N GLU A 196 39.57 12.62 -3.72
CA GLU A 196 39.34 12.80 -5.16
C GLU A 196 38.50 14.06 -5.42
N TYR A 197 37.34 14.19 -4.75
CA TYR A 197 36.45 15.35 -4.86
C TYR A 197 37.17 16.66 -4.54
N LEU A 198 37.89 16.70 -3.42
CA LEU A 198 38.64 17.89 -3.01
C LEU A 198 39.92 18.10 -3.83
N SER A 199 40.32 17.14 -4.66
CA SER A 199 41.55 17.14 -5.47
C SER A 199 42.81 17.34 -4.61
N MET A 200 42.94 16.54 -3.54
CA MET A 200 44.03 16.67 -2.57
C MET A 200 44.54 15.32 -2.05
N SER A 201 45.70 15.33 -1.42
CA SER A 201 46.27 14.12 -0.81
C SER A 201 45.53 13.71 0.48
N PRO A 202 45.56 12.43 0.88
CA PRO A 202 45.02 11.98 2.17
C PRO A 202 45.63 12.71 3.38
N ILE A 203 46.88 13.16 3.27
CA ILE A 203 47.58 13.89 4.33
C ILE A 203 46.99 15.30 4.48
N ASP A 204 46.75 16.00 3.37
CA ASP A 204 46.17 17.34 3.38
C ASP A 204 44.71 17.31 3.82
N TRP A 205 43.96 16.29 3.40
CA TRP A 205 42.62 16.05 3.93
C TRP A 205 42.64 15.80 5.44
N GLY A 206 43.57 15.00 5.95
CA GLY A 206 43.74 14.79 7.39
C GLY A 206 43.89 16.11 8.16
N ARG A 207 44.70 17.04 7.65
CA ARG A 207 44.87 18.39 8.24
C ARG A 207 43.59 19.21 8.21
N ILE A 208 42.87 19.20 7.09
CA ILE A 208 41.59 19.92 6.96
C ILE A 208 40.56 19.33 7.92
N ARG A 209 40.42 17.99 7.96
CA ARG A 209 39.52 17.31 8.88
C ARG A 209 39.80 17.69 10.33
N ASP A 210 41.06 17.70 10.75
CA ASP A 210 41.45 18.09 12.11
C ASP A 210 41.10 19.56 12.39
N ALA A 211 41.27 20.46 11.42
CA ALA A 211 40.86 21.86 11.54
C ALA A 211 39.32 22.00 11.65
N LEU A 212 38.55 21.28 10.84
CA LEU A 212 37.08 21.31 10.89
C LEU A 212 36.52 20.71 12.19
N GLN A 213 37.20 19.71 12.76
CA GLN A 213 36.87 19.17 14.07
C GLN A 213 37.22 20.14 15.19
N ARG A 214 38.40 20.76 15.14
CA ARG A 214 38.85 21.77 16.11
C ARG A 214 37.93 22.98 16.15
N GLU A 215 37.44 23.45 14.99
CA GLU A 215 36.49 24.57 14.92
C GLU A 215 35.01 24.11 15.06
N HIS A 216 34.77 22.86 15.44
CA HIS A 216 33.44 22.31 15.73
C HIS A 216 32.44 22.39 14.58
N LEU A 217 32.91 22.24 13.33
CA LEU A 217 32.03 22.08 12.17
C LEU A 217 31.62 20.62 11.99
N LEU A 218 32.55 19.68 12.22
CA LEU A 218 32.25 18.24 12.27
C LEU A 218 31.98 17.84 13.73
N THR A 219 30.73 17.50 14.03
CA THR A 219 30.24 17.36 15.41
C THR A 219 29.34 16.15 15.64
N VAL A 220 28.82 15.54 14.57
CA VAL A 220 27.86 14.43 14.67
C VAL A 220 28.47 13.20 14.05
N GLU A 221 28.40 12.06 14.74
CA GLU A 221 28.84 10.79 14.18
C GLU A 221 27.79 10.26 13.18
N ARG A 222 28.19 10.10 11.91
CA ARG A 222 27.41 9.51 10.82
C ARG A 222 28.26 8.43 10.16
N ASP A 223 27.74 7.22 10.02
CA ASP A 223 28.46 6.07 9.45
C ASP A 223 29.84 5.82 10.10
N GLY A 224 29.94 6.00 11.44
CA GLY A 224 31.18 5.81 12.20
C GLY A 224 32.22 6.93 12.04
N ARG A 225 31.84 8.09 11.47
CA ARG A 225 32.72 9.23 11.24
C ARG A 225 32.08 10.54 11.70
N LEU A 226 32.89 11.45 12.23
CA LEU A 226 32.43 12.81 12.53
C LEU A 226 32.10 13.57 11.24
N TRP A 227 30.90 14.12 11.17
CA TRP A 227 30.36 14.89 10.05
C TRP A 227 29.62 16.13 10.51
N PHE A 228 29.15 16.93 9.55
CA PHE A 228 28.36 18.12 9.82
C PHE A 228 27.06 17.77 10.53
N HIS A 229 26.71 18.57 11.53
CA HIS A 229 25.32 18.69 11.95
C HIS A 229 24.49 19.29 10.80
N GLU A 230 23.30 18.77 10.54
CA GLU A 230 22.50 19.11 9.35
C GLU A 230 22.21 20.62 9.24
N GLN A 231 21.93 21.29 10.36
CA GLN A 231 21.73 22.75 10.37
C GLN A 231 23.01 23.54 10.01
N ARG A 232 24.19 23.07 10.40
CA ARG A 232 25.48 23.71 10.03
C ARG A 232 25.73 23.55 8.54
N ARG A 233 25.48 22.34 8.03
CA ARG A 233 25.56 22.01 6.60
C ARG A 233 24.60 22.87 5.77
N LYS A 234 23.32 22.94 6.15
CA LYS A 234 22.31 23.78 5.50
C LYS A 234 22.69 25.26 5.53
N PHE A 235 23.28 25.76 6.63
CA PHE A 235 23.76 27.14 6.70
C PHE A 235 24.90 27.41 5.71
N LEU A 236 25.93 26.54 5.68
CA LEU A 236 27.02 26.61 4.71
C LEU A 236 26.48 26.60 3.27
N TRP A 237 25.60 25.64 2.96
CA TRP A 237 25.04 25.47 1.63
C TRP A 237 24.14 26.63 1.20
N ASN A 238 23.20 27.06 2.05
CA ASN A 238 22.14 28.00 1.66
C ASN A 238 22.46 29.47 1.91
N LYS A 239 23.36 29.79 2.86
CA LYS A 239 23.64 31.18 3.28
C LYS A 239 25.06 31.62 2.97
N VAL A 240 26.03 30.71 2.99
CA VAL A 240 27.45 31.04 2.80
C VAL A 240 27.86 30.92 1.34
N LEU A 241 27.33 29.92 0.61
CA LEU A 241 27.50 29.80 -0.83
C LEU A 241 26.49 30.66 -1.59
N ASP A 242 26.96 31.40 -2.59
CA ASP A 242 26.08 32.02 -3.57
C ASP A 242 25.56 31.00 -4.59
N GLN A 243 24.65 31.42 -5.48
CA GLN A 243 24.05 30.52 -6.47
C GLN A 243 25.09 29.90 -7.42
N ARG A 244 26.08 30.68 -7.87
CA ARG A 244 27.10 30.20 -8.81
C ARG A 244 28.01 29.18 -8.13
N GLN A 245 28.44 29.48 -6.91
CA GLN A 245 29.22 28.56 -6.10
C GLN A 245 28.46 27.27 -5.82
N ARG A 246 27.14 27.33 -5.54
CA ARG A 246 26.32 26.12 -5.39
C ARG A 246 26.25 25.28 -6.67
N GLU A 247 26.19 25.92 -7.84
CA GLU A 247 26.21 25.22 -9.13
C GLU A 247 27.56 24.55 -9.39
N ASP A 248 28.67 25.24 -9.16
CA ASP A 248 30.03 24.70 -9.32
C ASP A 248 30.28 23.52 -8.34
N VAL A 249 30.04 23.76 -7.04
CA VAL A 249 30.23 22.74 -5.98
C VAL A 249 29.25 21.58 -6.16
N GLY A 250 27.99 21.88 -6.52
CA GLY A 250 26.94 20.90 -6.70
C GLY A 250 27.15 20.01 -7.91
N GLN A 251 27.70 20.54 -9.01
CA GLN A 251 28.06 19.77 -10.20
C GLN A 251 29.13 18.72 -9.88
N GLU A 252 30.21 19.12 -9.22
CA GLU A 252 31.28 18.20 -8.83
C GLU A 252 30.77 17.14 -7.83
N ALA A 253 30.00 17.56 -6.82
CA ALA A 253 29.48 16.66 -5.80
C ALA A 253 28.47 15.65 -6.38
N PHE A 254 27.64 16.10 -7.33
CA PHE A 254 26.73 15.25 -8.08
C PHE A 254 27.50 14.15 -8.83
N SER A 255 28.54 14.52 -9.58
CA SER A 255 29.39 13.57 -10.30
C SER A 255 30.04 12.56 -9.34
N THR A 256 30.59 13.02 -8.20
CA THR A 256 31.18 12.13 -7.20
C THR A 256 30.19 11.11 -6.65
N LEU A 257 28.95 11.50 -6.34
CA LEU A 257 27.94 10.55 -5.84
C LEU A 257 27.45 9.59 -6.91
N VAL A 258 27.33 10.04 -8.16
CA VAL A 258 27.00 9.15 -9.29
C VAL A 258 28.12 8.13 -9.51
N ASP A 259 29.38 8.55 -9.52
CA ASP A 259 30.52 7.64 -9.66
C ASP A 259 30.61 6.66 -8.51
N GLN A 260 30.33 7.11 -7.28
CA GLN A 260 30.26 6.23 -6.11
C GLN A 260 29.15 5.18 -6.28
N PHE A 261 27.95 5.60 -6.67
CA PHE A 261 26.84 4.68 -6.91
C PHE A 261 27.20 3.64 -7.98
N MET A 262 27.86 4.06 -9.06
CA MET A 262 28.27 3.18 -10.15
C MET A 262 29.37 2.19 -9.73
N LYS A 263 30.28 2.58 -8.81
CA LYS A 263 31.32 1.71 -8.25
C LYS A 263 30.76 0.69 -7.25
N GLU A 264 29.83 1.09 -6.40
CA GLU A 264 29.30 0.27 -5.29
C GLU A 264 28.08 -0.58 -5.70
N GLY A 265 27.40 -0.20 -6.79
CA GLY A 265 26.26 -0.92 -7.36
C GLY A 265 24.91 -0.62 -6.71
N GLN A 266 23.87 -1.31 -7.20
CA GLN A 266 22.46 -1.08 -6.85
C GLN A 266 22.11 -1.28 -5.37
N PHE A 267 23.01 -1.88 -4.58
CA PHE A 267 22.81 -2.09 -3.13
C PHE A 267 22.89 -0.79 -2.31
N TYR A 268 23.34 0.32 -2.92
CA TYR A 268 23.43 1.64 -2.28
C TYR A 268 22.29 2.59 -2.65
N THR A 269 21.05 2.12 -2.54
CA THR A 269 19.83 2.95 -2.76
C THR A 269 19.78 4.21 -1.89
N ARG A 270 20.50 4.23 -0.75
CA ARG A 270 20.64 5.40 0.12
C ARG A 270 21.22 6.65 -0.56
N LEU A 271 21.95 6.49 -1.67
CA LEU A 271 22.54 7.60 -2.42
C LEU A 271 21.56 8.26 -3.42
N LEU A 272 20.44 7.62 -3.75
CA LEU A 272 19.49 8.11 -4.75
C LEU A 272 18.93 9.49 -4.39
N VAL A 273 18.47 9.66 -3.14
CA VAL A 273 17.94 10.94 -2.65
C VAL A 273 19.02 12.04 -2.69
N PRO A 274 20.21 11.87 -2.08
CA PRO A 274 21.30 12.84 -2.20
C PRO A 274 21.67 13.22 -3.64
N ILE A 275 21.78 12.24 -4.55
CA ILE A 275 22.05 12.47 -5.97
C ILE A 275 20.96 13.35 -6.59
N SER A 276 19.69 13.03 -6.33
CA SER A 276 18.57 13.80 -6.87
C SER A 276 18.50 15.24 -6.36
N GLN A 277 18.87 15.47 -5.09
CA GLN A 277 18.88 16.81 -4.49
C GLN A 277 19.95 17.72 -5.08
N LEU A 278 21.09 17.15 -5.48
CA LEU A 278 22.20 17.86 -6.13
C LEU A 278 21.97 18.04 -7.64
N ALA A 279 21.17 17.19 -8.28
CA ALA A 279 20.93 17.22 -9.72
C ALA A 279 20.52 18.61 -10.25
N ARG A 280 19.73 19.38 -9.49
CA ARG A 280 19.32 20.76 -9.86
C ARG A 280 20.48 21.75 -10.01
N PHE A 281 21.60 21.51 -9.32
CA PHE A 281 22.80 22.33 -9.36
C PHE A 281 23.82 21.84 -10.40
N ALA A 282 23.69 20.58 -10.87
CA ALA A 282 24.55 19.97 -11.86
C ALA A 282 24.23 20.44 -13.30
N ARG A 283 24.50 21.72 -13.60
CA ARG A 283 24.16 22.36 -14.89
C ARG A 283 24.88 21.73 -16.09
N GLN A 284 26.13 21.33 -15.93
CA GLN A 284 26.89 20.68 -17.00
C GLN A 284 26.30 19.30 -17.31
N SER A 285 26.04 18.47 -16.29
CA SER A 285 25.39 17.16 -16.51
C SER A 285 24.00 17.28 -17.12
N GLN A 286 23.22 18.30 -16.75
CA GLN A 286 21.92 18.58 -17.38
C GLN A 286 22.06 19.03 -18.84
N ALA A 287 23.12 19.77 -19.20
CA ALA A 287 23.39 20.16 -20.57
C ALA A 287 23.81 18.96 -21.43
N ASP A 288 24.61 18.06 -20.86
CA ASP A 288 25.10 16.84 -21.53
C ASP A 288 23.99 15.78 -21.70
N SER A 289 22.99 15.77 -20.82
CA SER A 289 21.85 14.85 -20.86
C SER A 289 20.51 15.59 -20.88
N PRO A 290 19.88 15.76 -22.05
CA PRO A 290 18.54 16.36 -22.16
C PRO A 290 17.49 15.64 -21.32
N ALA A 291 17.59 14.31 -21.19
CA ALA A 291 16.69 13.52 -20.35
C ALA A 291 16.84 13.86 -18.86
N LEU A 292 18.07 14.07 -18.38
CA LEU A 292 18.31 14.44 -16.98
C LEU A 292 17.67 15.80 -16.67
N ARG A 293 17.86 16.79 -17.55
CA ARG A 293 17.22 18.10 -17.39
C ARG A 293 15.70 17.99 -17.27
N ARG A 294 15.07 17.23 -18.17
CA ARG A 294 13.61 17.03 -18.14
C ARG A 294 13.15 16.35 -16.85
N VAL A 295 13.89 15.35 -16.37
CA VAL A 295 13.61 14.66 -15.09
C VAL A 295 13.72 15.62 -13.90
N VAL A 296 14.70 16.52 -13.87
CA VAL A 296 14.84 17.53 -12.80
C VAL A 296 13.68 18.53 -12.79
N GLU A 297 13.08 18.82 -13.96
CA GLU A 297 12.00 19.78 -14.13
C GLU A 297 10.59 19.21 -13.90
N LEU A 298 10.44 17.89 -13.66
CA LEU A 298 9.11 17.28 -13.46
C LEU A 298 8.40 17.82 -12.22
N SER A 299 7.11 18.07 -12.35
CA SER A 299 6.18 18.32 -11.25
C SER A 299 5.94 17.06 -10.40
N GLU A 300 5.33 17.23 -9.23
CA GLU A 300 4.94 16.11 -8.36
C GLU A 300 3.97 15.14 -9.06
N THR A 301 2.96 15.68 -9.75
CA THR A 301 2.01 14.93 -10.57
C THR A 301 2.69 14.13 -11.67
N GLU A 302 3.59 14.77 -12.44
CA GLU A 302 4.34 14.10 -13.50
C GLU A 302 5.26 13.00 -12.93
N LEU A 303 5.86 13.20 -11.75
CA LEU A 303 6.63 12.18 -11.06
C LEU A 303 5.76 10.98 -10.66
N ALA A 304 4.54 11.20 -10.18
CA ALA A 304 3.62 10.14 -9.81
C ALA A 304 3.18 9.28 -11.01
N VAL A 305 2.88 9.93 -12.14
CA VAL A 305 2.55 9.22 -13.40
C VAL A 305 3.76 8.47 -13.97
N MET A 306 4.96 9.07 -13.92
CA MET A 306 6.21 8.39 -14.31
C MET A 306 6.48 7.17 -13.42
N ALA A 307 6.39 7.32 -12.10
CA ALA A 307 6.59 6.24 -11.14
C ALA A 307 5.60 5.11 -11.39
N SER A 308 4.33 5.44 -11.58
CA SER A 308 3.28 4.47 -11.89
C SER A 308 3.52 3.73 -13.20
N THR A 309 4.00 4.43 -14.23
CA THR A 309 4.34 3.82 -15.51
C THR A 309 5.49 2.82 -15.36
N ILE A 310 6.49 3.13 -14.54
CA ILE A 310 7.66 2.27 -14.27
C ILE A 310 7.28 1.08 -13.38
N GLU A 311 6.46 1.29 -12.35
CA GLU A 311 6.03 0.21 -11.45
C GLU A 311 5.12 -0.80 -12.17
N LEU A 312 4.24 -0.33 -13.06
CA LEU A 312 3.32 -1.19 -13.81
C LEU A 312 3.89 -1.70 -15.15
N GLU A 313 5.18 -1.46 -15.43
CA GLU A 313 5.79 -1.90 -16.68
C GLU A 313 5.82 -3.43 -16.78
N LEU A 314 5.20 -3.95 -17.83
CA LEU A 314 5.21 -5.35 -18.19
C LEU A 314 6.34 -5.59 -19.19
N SER A 315 7.10 -6.65 -18.97
CA SER A 315 8.17 -7.10 -19.87
C SER A 315 7.81 -8.46 -20.47
N THR A 316 7.98 -8.61 -21.78
CA THR A 316 7.83 -9.87 -22.50
C THR A 316 9.17 -10.57 -22.69
N ASP A 317 9.16 -11.87 -22.97
CA ASP A 317 10.38 -12.67 -23.18
C ASP A 317 11.25 -12.17 -24.35
N ASP A 318 10.65 -11.46 -25.32
CA ASP A 318 11.37 -10.80 -26.42
C ASP A 318 11.92 -9.40 -26.05
N GLY A 319 11.87 -9.04 -24.78
CA GLY A 319 12.40 -7.78 -24.24
C GLY A 319 11.56 -6.55 -24.55
N LYS A 320 10.35 -6.71 -25.10
CA LYS A 320 9.43 -5.57 -25.25
C LYS A 320 8.84 -5.21 -23.89
N ARG A 321 8.65 -3.91 -23.71
CA ARG A 321 8.19 -3.31 -22.46
C ARG A 321 6.99 -2.42 -22.76
N TRP A 322 5.97 -2.46 -21.92
CA TRP A 322 4.76 -1.66 -22.08
C TRP A 322 3.94 -1.59 -20.80
N THR A 323 3.13 -0.54 -20.70
CA THR A 323 2.21 -0.28 -19.60
C THR A 323 0.87 0.19 -20.16
N GLN A 324 -0.25 -0.28 -19.60
CA GLN A 324 -1.55 0.27 -19.94
C GLN A 324 -1.70 1.66 -19.31
N PRO A 325 -1.88 2.73 -20.11
CA PRO A 325 -1.89 4.10 -19.59
C PRO A 325 -3.00 4.34 -18.58
N GLU A 326 -4.20 3.80 -18.81
CA GLU A 326 -5.34 3.98 -17.90
C GLU A 326 -5.07 3.36 -16.51
N GLN A 327 -4.42 2.19 -16.45
CA GLN A 327 -4.02 1.59 -15.18
C GLN A 327 -2.94 2.40 -14.47
N ALA A 328 -1.97 2.95 -15.22
CA ALA A 328 -0.94 3.84 -14.65
C ALA A 328 -1.53 5.11 -14.06
N LEU A 329 -2.55 5.69 -14.70
CA LEU A 329 -3.25 6.88 -14.19
C LEU A 329 -4.03 6.59 -12.90
N ILE A 330 -4.75 5.47 -12.84
CA ILE A 330 -5.46 5.05 -11.63
C ILE A 330 -4.46 4.76 -10.51
N TYR A 331 -3.37 4.08 -10.82
CA TYR A 331 -2.33 3.73 -9.85
C TYR A 331 -1.58 4.96 -9.32
N ALA A 332 -1.38 6.00 -10.13
CA ALA A 332 -0.79 7.26 -9.66
C ALA A 332 -1.61 7.88 -8.52
N ASN A 333 -2.93 7.74 -8.56
CA ASN A 333 -3.80 8.17 -7.48
C ASN A 333 -3.73 7.25 -6.26
N THR A 334 -3.86 5.93 -6.44
CA THR A 334 -3.95 5.00 -5.30
C THR A 334 -2.62 4.85 -4.56
N ALA A 335 -1.51 4.76 -5.30
CA ALA A 335 -0.19 4.44 -4.77
C ALA A 335 0.66 5.66 -4.38
N PHE A 336 0.44 6.80 -5.05
CA PHE A 336 1.24 8.02 -4.89
C PHE A 336 0.40 9.26 -4.53
N GLY A 337 -0.91 9.11 -4.31
CA GLY A 337 -1.78 10.19 -3.83
C GLY A 337 -2.06 11.32 -4.85
N CYS A 338 -1.66 11.14 -6.10
CA CYS A 338 -1.86 12.14 -7.16
C CYS A 338 -3.36 12.40 -7.42
N ASP A 339 -3.78 13.64 -7.64
CA ASP A 339 -5.15 13.90 -8.11
C ASP A 339 -5.39 13.22 -9.47
N ARG A 340 -6.58 12.65 -9.65
CA ARG A 340 -6.92 11.90 -10.87
C ARG A 340 -6.98 12.77 -12.11
N GLY A 341 -7.45 14.01 -11.98
CA GLY A 341 -7.50 14.98 -13.07
C GLY A 341 -6.10 15.41 -13.47
N ASP A 342 -5.30 15.80 -12.48
CA ASP A 342 -3.92 16.22 -12.72
C ASP A 342 -3.11 15.07 -13.36
N ALA A 343 -3.32 13.82 -12.94
CA ALA A 343 -2.68 12.65 -13.56
C ALA A 343 -3.01 12.53 -15.05
N ILE A 344 -4.29 12.68 -15.43
CA ILE A 344 -4.74 12.62 -16.83
C ILE A 344 -4.08 13.73 -17.66
N ASP A 345 -4.00 14.94 -17.10
CA ASP A 345 -3.42 16.11 -17.78
C ASP A 345 -1.88 16.05 -17.85
N ALA A 346 -1.22 15.32 -16.95
CA ALA A 346 0.23 15.15 -16.94
C ALA A 346 0.75 14.20 -18.04
N LEU A 347 -0.02 13.18 -18.42
CA LEU A 347 0.44 12.16 -19.38
C LEU A 347 0.83 12.74 -20.76
N PRO A 348 0.04 13.62 -21.40
CA PRO A 348 0.46 14.31 -22.62
C PRO A 348 1.77 15.09 -22.47
N GLY A 349 1.95 15.80 -21.36
CA GLY A 349 3.17 16.55 -21.06
C GLY A 349 4.41 15.64 -20.97
N LEU A 350 4.26 14.45 -20.38
CA LEU A 350 5.34 13.45 -20.31
C LEU A 350 5.70 12.86 -21.67
N ILE A 351 4.72 12.71 -22.57
CA ILE A 351 4.92 12.28 -23.95
C ILE A 351 5.64 13.38 -24.75
N GLU A 352 5.23 14.64 -24.63
CA GLU A 352 5.89 15.78 -25.28
C GLU A 352 7.33 15.98 -24.79
N LYS A 353 7.58 15.77 -23.49
CA LYS A 353 8.92 15.71 -22.91
C LYS A 353 9.70 14.46 -23.35
N GLY A 354 9.11 13.52 -24.10
CA GLY A 354 9.78 12.31 -24.57
C GLY A 354 10.34 11.43 -23.46
N LEU A 355 9.72 11.48 -22.28
CA LEU A 355 10.02 10.59 -21.14
C LEU A 355 9.12 9.36 -21.16
N ILE A 356 7.95 9.48 -21.79
CA ILE A 356 7.04 8.40 -22.12
C ILE A 356 6.87 8.36 -23.64
N ARG A 357 6.76 7.16 -24.21
CA ARG A 357 6.44 6.95 -25.63
C ARG A 357 5.20 6.09 -25.78
N SER A 358 4.28 6.50 -26.64
CA SER A 358 3.12 5.68 -27.05
C SER A 358 3.52 4.64 -28.10
N LEU A 359 3.01 3.42 -27.98
CA LEU A 359 3.25 2.30 -28.90
C LEU A 359 2.13 2.22 -29.94
N PRO A 360 2.40 2.03 -31.23
CA PRO A 360 1.39 2.12 -32.30
C PRO A 360 0.33 0.99 -32.32
N ILE A 361 0.17 0.18 -31.27
CA ILE A 361 -0.75 -0.95 -31.23
C ILE A 361 -2.08 -0.49 -30.62
N SER A 362 -3.07 -0.23 -31.48
CA SER A 362 -4.48 -0.20 -31.07
C SER A 362 -5.09 -1.58 -31.31
N ILE A 363 -5.42 -2.31 -30.25
CA ILE A 363 -6.34 -3.45 -30.38
C ILE A 363 -7.72 -2.87 -30.71
N GLN A 364 -8.40 -3.38 -31.74
CA GLN A 364 -9.74 -2.91 -32.14
C GLN A 364 -10.67 -2.83 -30.92
N GLY A 365 -11.12 -1.61 -30.59
CA GLY A 365 -12.06 -1.34 -29.49
C GLY A 365 -11.45 -0.75 -28.23
N ASN A 366 -10.11 -0.75 -28.07
CA ASN A 366 -9.44 0.03 -27.03
C ASN A 366 -8.94 1.35 -27.64
N HIS A 367 -9.42 2.48 -27.14
CA HIS A 367 -8.95 3.81 -27.57
C HIS A 367 -7.60 4.17 -26.96
N ASP A 368 -7.19 3.42 -25.93
CA ASP A 368 -5.97 3.70 -25.19
C ASP A 368 -4.80 2.94 -25.78
N THR A 369 -3.78 3.71 -26.15
CA THR A 369 -2.56 3.23 -26.77
C THR A 369 -1.55 2.91 -25.68
N ASP A 370 -0.98 1.69 -25.66
CA ASP A 370 0.01 1.30 -24.66
C ASP A 370 1.21 2.25 -24.64
N ILE A 371 1.82 2.45 -23.47
CA ILE A 371 2.91 3.40 -23.26
C ILE A 371 4.17 2.72 -22.71
N VAL A 372 5.33 3.34 -22.88
CA VAL A 372 6.62 2.87 -22.35
C VAL A 372 7.36 4.03 -21.70
N ALA A 373 7.95 3.78 -20.53
CA ALA A 373 8.88 4.72 -19.91
C ALA A 373 10.26 4.65 -20.60
N GLU A 374 10.72 5.77 -21.16
CA GLU A 374 12.03 5.89 -21.79
C GLU A 374 13.16 6.08 -20.75
N VAL A 375 12.79 6.51 -19.54
CA VAL A 375 13.67 6.65 -18.38
C VAL A 375 13.02 5.94 -17.19
N GLY A 376 13.74 5.05 -16.49
CA GLY A 376 13.20 4.47 -15.27
C GLY A 376 13.63 3.07 -14.87
N VAL A 377 14.19 2.26 -15.77
CA VAL A 377 14.48 0.84 -15.48
C VAL A 377 15.97 0.52 -15.43
N ASN A 378 16.80 1.24 -16.21
CA ASN A 378 18.24 1.04 -16.21
C ASN A 378 18.94 2.04 -15.28
N PHE A 379 19.39 1.57 -14.12
CA PHE A 379 20.18 2.35 -13.17
C PHE A 379 21.58 2.75 -13.68
N ALA A 380 22.02 2.25 -14.84
CA ALA A 380 23.23 2.75 -15.50
C ALA A 380 23.07 4.17 -16.07
N SER A 381 21.84 4.67 -16.20
CA SER A 381 21.55 6.04 -16.63
C SER A 381 21.42 6.97 -15.44
N THR A 382 22.19 8.06 -15.43
CA THR A 382 22.11 9.12 -14.42
C THR A 382 20.69 9.71 -14.30
N SER A 383 19.95 9.81 -15.40
CA SER A 383 18.57 10.31 -15.39
C SER A 383 17.64 9.37 -14.60
N THR A 384 17.87 8.05 -14.66
CA THR A 384 17.11 7.06 -13.88
C THR A 384 17.40 7.21 -12.38
N LEU A 385 18.68 7.37 -12.00
CA LEU A 385 19.07 7.58 -10.60
C LEU A 385 18.38 8.80 -10.00
N VAL A 386 18.41 9.91 -10.74
CA VAL A 386 17.77 11.15 -10.32
C VAL A 386 16.25 10.98 -10.26
N LEU A 387 15.63 10.32 -11.24
CA LEU A 387 14.18 10.08 -11.22
C LEU A 387 13.74 9.31 -9.98
N HIS A 388 14.40 8.20 -9.67
CA HIS A 388 14.10 7.37 -8.50
C HIS A 388 14.31 8.13 -7.18
N GLY A 389 15.41 8.88 -7.06
CA GLY A 389 15.67 9.72 -5.90
C GLY A 389 14.65 10.86 -5.75
N ARG A 390 14.19 11.45 -6.85
CA ARG A 390 13.12 12.46 -6.85
C ARG A 390 11.80 11.87 -6.41
N VAL A 391 11.41 10.70 -6.93
CA VAL A 391 10.19 10.02 -6.48
C VAL A 391 10.26 9.73 -4.98
N GLN A 392 11.37 9.19 -4.49
CA GLN A 392 11.52 8.91 -3.05
C GLN A 392 11.49 10.18 -2.19
N SER A 393 12.12 11.27 -2.63
CA SER A 393 12.20 12.51 -1.85
C SER A 393 10.93 13.37 -1.92
N VAL A 394 10.22 13.37 -3.04
CA VAL A 394 9.01 14.19 -3.26
C VAL A 394 7.74 13.42 -2.88
N LEU A 395 7.63 12.15 -3.29
CA LEU A 395 6.43 11.32 -3.06
C LEU A 395 6.55 10.42 -1.82
N GLY A 396 7.67 10.45 -1.11
CA GLY A 396 7.88 9.68 0.13
C GLY A 396 7.99 8.16 -0.05
N ARG A 397 8.01 7.66 -1.30
CA ARG A 397 8.01 6.23 -1.64
C ARG A 397 9.07 5.90 -2.67
N ALA A 398 9.78 4.78 -2.49
CA ALA A 398 10.70 4.26 -3.49
C ALA A 398 9.94 3.60 -4.65
N VAL A 399 10.38 3.86 -5.88
CA VAL A 399 9.83 3.19 -7.07
C VAL A 399 10.28 1.73 -7.10
N THR A 400 9.34 0.83 -7.34
CA THR A 400 9.62 -0.60 -7.57
C THR A 400 9.39 -0.96 -9.04
N PRO A 401 10.41 -0.95 -9.91
CA PRO A 401 10.24 -1.30 -11.32
C PRO A 401 9.60 -2.67 -11.50
N GLY A 402 8.54 -2.74 -12.32
CA GLY A 402 7.76 -3.97 -12.52
C GLY A 402 7.31 -4.59 -11.20
N VAL A 403 6.57 -3.82 -10.38
CA VAL A 403 6.28 -4.11 -8.97
C VAL A 403 5.75 -5.52 -8.75
N THR A 404 4.84 -5.99 -9.59
CA THR A 404 4.28 -7.34 -9.46
C THR A 404 5.32 -8.41 -9.74
N ALA A 405 6.11 -8.27 -10.80
CA ALA A 405 7.18 -9.20 -11.14
C ALA A 405 8.29 -9.23 -10.07
N SER A 406 8.65 -8.06 -9.54
CA SER A 406 9.63 -7.92 -8.46
C SER A 406 9.13 -8.59 -7.17
N VAL A 407 7.90 -8.32 -6.73
CA VAL A 407 7.31 -8.97 -5.55
C VAL A 407 7.24 -10.49 -5.71
N ILE A 408 6.87 -10.99 -6.90
CA ILE A 408 6.83 -12.43 -7.17
C ILE A 408 8.21 -13.05 -7.10
N ARG A 409 9.22 -12.44 -7.73
CA ARG A 409 10.60 -12.94 -7.70
C ARG A 409 11.18 -12.92 -6.30
N ASP A 410 10.87 -11.91 -5.50
CA ASP A 410 11.52 -11.71 -4.21
C ASP A 410 10.83 -12.54 -3.09
N HIS A 411 9.53 -12.83 -3.22
CA HIS A 411 8.74 -13.50 -2.16
C HIS A 411 7.99 -14.76 -2.57
N PHE A 412 7.80 -14.99 -3.86
CA PHE A 412 7.05 -16.14 -4.39
C PHE A 412 7.89 -16.94 -5.41
N ASP A 413 9.22 -16.90 -5.33
CA ASP A 413 10.08 -17.56 -6.32
C ASP A 413 9.87 -19.07 -6.35
N ASP A 414 9.74 -19.71 -5.18
CA ASP A 414 9.46 -21.15 -5.10
C ASP A 414 8.13 -21.51 -5.76
N LEU A 415 7.10 -20.69 -5.55
CA LEU A 415 5.80 -20.84 -6.21
C LEU A 415 5.95 -20.64 -7.72
N ARG A 416 6.66 -19.60 -8.16
CA ARG A 416 6.91 -19.27 -9.56
C ARG A 416 7.65 -20.39 -10.29
N LEU A 417 8.63 -21.02 -9.65
CA LEU A 417 9.42 -22.11 -10.21
C LEU A 417 8.62 -23.43 -10.33
N GLN A 418 7.66 -23.65 -9.44
CA GLN A 418 6.79 -24.84 -9.47
C GLN A 418 5.57 -24.66 -10.37
N ALA A 419 5.14 -23.42 -10.58
CA ALA A 419 4.02 -23.10 -11.44
C ALA A 419 4.37 -23.37 -12.91
N THR A 420 3.39 -23.89 -13.65
CA THR A 420 3.47 -23.98 -15.12
C THR A 420 3.30 -22.61 -15.77
N TYR A 421 2.53 -21.73 -15.13
CA TYR A 421 2.25 -20.40 -15.62
C TYR A 421 1.83 -19.49 -14.46
N VAL A 422 2.22 -18.22 -14.52
CA VAL A 422 1.95 -17.20 -13.49
C VAL A 422 1.52 -15.89 -14.15
N VAL A 423 0.39 -15.34 -13.72
CA VAL A 423 -0.11 -14.01 -14.08
C VAL A 423 -0.20 -13.17 -12.82
N SER A 424 0.12 -11.89 -12.93
CA SER A 424 -0.13 -10.95 -11.84
C SER A 424 -0.63 -9.61 -12.34
N SER A 425 -1.31 -8.89 -11.48
CA SER A 425 -1.60 -7.47 -11.67
C SER A 425 -1.66 -6.76 -10.33
N VAL A 426 -1.45 -5.45 -10.37
CA VAL A 426 -1.84 -4.58 -9.26
C VAL A 426 -3.37 -4.51 -9.16
N GLY A 427 -3.86 -4.21 -7.97
CA GLY A 427 -5.27 -4.18 -7.59
C GLY A 427 -5.79 -5.54 -7.14
N SER A 428 -6.98 -5.53 -6.56
CA SER A 428 -7.72 -6.73 -6.17
C SER A 428 -8.59 -7.22 -7.33
N ALA A 429 -8.09 -8.20 -8.09
CA ALA A 429 -8.85 -8.91 -9.12
C ALA A 429 -9.82 -9.91 -8.47
N GLU A 430 -10.98 -10.15 -9.08
CA GLU A 430 -11.89 -11.18 -8.56
C GLU A 430 -11.40 -12.57 -8.99
N PRO A 431 -11.74 -13.65 -8.25
CA PRO A 431 -11.35 -15.01 -8.62
C PRO A 431 -11.72 -15.38 -10.05
N ILE A 432 -12.88 -14.94 -10.54
CA ILE A 432 -13.30 -15.22 -11.92
C ILE A 432 -12.43 -14.51 -12.97
N ASP A 433 -11.95 -13.30 -12.65
CA ASP A 433 -11.04 -12.56 -13.52
C ASP A 433 -9.67 -13.24 -13.56
N LEU A 434 -9.19 -13.76 -12.42
CA LEU A 434 -7.96 -14.54 -12.33
C LEU A 434 -8.04 -15.83 -13.14
N ILE A 435 -9.15 -16.57 -13.02
CA ILE A 435 -9.43 -17.75 -13.85
C ILE A 435 -9.37 -17.36 -15.33
N ALA A 436 -10.15 -16.37 -15.76
CA ALA A 436 -10.21 -15.96 -17.17
C ALA A 436 -8.84 -15.55 -17.73
N ARG A 437 -7.97 -14.94 -16.90
CA ARG A 437 -6.60 -14.56 -17.31
C ARG A 437 -5.69 -15.74 -17.57
N VAL A 438 -5.81 -16.83 -16.80
CA VAL A 438 -4.98 -18.03 -17.01
C VAL A 438 -5.53 -18.93 -18.11
N GLU A 439 -6.81 -18.83 -18.45
CA GLU A 439 -7.43 -19.61 -19.53
C GLU A 439 -6.92 -19.29 -20.92
N GLY A 440 -6.48 -18.05 -21.15
CA GLY A 440 -5.92 -17.64 -22.45
C GLY A 440 -4.61 -18.34 -22.83
N PHE A 441 -4.07 -19.20 -21.96
CA PHE A 441 -2.75 -19.82 -22.13
C PHE A 441 -2.85 -21.31 -22.51
N PRO A 442 -1.98 -21.78 -23.44
CA PRO A 442 -2.09 -23.09 -24.09
C PRO A 442 -1.90 -24.30 -23.15
N TYR A 443 -1.61 -24.06 -21.87
CA TYR A 443 -1.36 -25.10 -20.89
C TYR A 443 -2.60 -25.50 -20.09
N ARG A 444 -3.75 -24.85 -20.25
CA ARG A 444 -5.00 -25.31 -19.62
C ARG A 444 -5.75 -26.21 -20.60
N THR A 445 -5.83 -27.49 -20.30
CA THR A 445 -6.64 -28.45 -21.05
C THR A 445 -8.09 -27.94 -21.07
N PRO A 446 -8.75 -27.81 -22.24
CA PRO A 446 -10.17 -27.52 -22.30
C PRO A 446 -10.93 -28.54 -21.43
N PRO A 447 -11.98 -28.13 -20.69
CA PRO A 447 -12.71 -29.03 -19.79
C PRO A 447 -13.23 -30.30 -20.48
N SER A 448 -13.43 -30.25 -21.79
CA SER A 448 -13.83 -31.37 -22.64
C SER A 448 -12.75 -32.43 -22.90
N LEU A 449 -11.49 -32.18 -22.53
CA LEU A 449 -10.31 -33.01 -22.85
C LEU A 449 -9.58 -33.57 -21.61
N GLY A 450 -10.00 -33.20 -20.40
CA GLY A 450 -9.42 -33.68 -19.14
C GLY A 450 -9.69 -32.71 -17.98
N PRO A 451 -9.36 -33.08 -16.72
CA PRO A 451 -9.49 -32.17 -15.58
C PRO A 451 -8.64 -30.91 -15.81
N ALA A 452 -9.21 -29.74 -15.54
CA ALA A 452 -8.50 -28.47 -15.63
C ALA A 452 -7.26 -28.51 -14.72
N ASN A 453 -6.14 -27.95 -15.19
CA ASN A 453 -4.95 -27.83 -14.36
C ASN A 453 -5.27 -26.98 -13.12
N PRO A 454 -4.90 -27.42 -11.92
CA PRO A 454 -5.18 -26.70 -10.69
C PRO A 454 -4.51 -25.33 -10.68
N MET A 455 -5.16 -24.36 -10.07
CA MET A 455 -4.78 -22.95 -9.99
C MET A 455 -4.83 -22.48 -8.54
N LEU A 456 -3.84 -21.68 -8.14
CA LEU A 456 -3.82 -20.90 -6.92
C LEU A 456 -3.94 -19.41 -7.28
N GLY A 457 -4.99 -18.76 -6.77
CA GLY A 457 -5.10 -17.32 -6.67
C GLY A 457 -4.53 -16.84 -5.35
N VAL A 458 -3.69 -15.80 -5.37
CA VAL A 458 -3.08 -15.17 -4.19
C VAL A 458 -3.34 -13.68 -4.24
N TRP A 459 -3.82 -13.10 -3.15
CA TRP A 459 -3.90 -11.65 -2.96
C TRP A 459 -2.90 -11.24 -1.89
N VAL A 460 -2.07 -10.27 -2.21
CA VAL A 460 -0.95 -9.82 -1.40
C VAL A 460 -1.18 -8.35 -1.05
N ASP A 461 -1.15 -8.03 0.23
CA ASP A 461 -1.05 -6.65 0.70
C ASP A 461 0.41 -6.21 0.54
N TYR A 462 0.66 -5.18 -0.27
CA TYR A 462 1.96 -4.56 -0.52
C TYR A 462 1.90 -3.07 -0.19
N GLY A 463 2.29 -2.70 1.04
CA GLY A 463 2.10 -1.34 1.53
C GLY A 463 0.61 -0.98 1.63
N THR A 464 0.19 0.04 0.88
CA THR A 464 -1.23 0.45 0.75
C THR A 464 -1.94 -0.24 -0.42
N GLU A 465 -1.22 -0.99 -1.24
CA GLU A 465 -1.71 -1.60 -2.47
C GLU A 465 -2.02 -3.08 -2.29
N THR A 466 -2.90 -3.61 -3.14
CA THR A 466 -3.11 -5.06 -3.26
C THR A 466 -2.53 -5.54 -4.58
N ILE A 467 -1.80 -6.65 -4.58
CA ILE A 467 -1.36 -7.36 -5.77
C ILE A 467 -2.13 -8.67 -5.87
N SER A 468 -2.72 -8.93 -7.03
CA SER A 468 -3.37 -10.22 -7.32
C SER A 468 -2.48 -11.07 -8.22
N LEU A 469 -2.36 -12.34 -7.87
CA LEU A 469 -1.56 -13.35 -8.55
C LEU A 469 -2.45 -14.56 -8.87
N ALA A 470 -2.25 -15.16 -10.03
CA ALA A 470 -2.81 -16.46 -10.38
C ALA A 470 -1.70 -17.35 -10.92
N ALA A 471 -1.56 -18.56 -10.37
CA ALA A 471 -0.58 -19.54 -10.81
C ALA A 471 -1.25 -20.88 -11.09
N THR A 472 -0.89 -21.51 -12.21
CA THR A 472 -1.39 -22.86 -12.56
C THR A 472 -0.34 -23.92 -12.34
N PHE A 473 -0.74 -25.12 -11.94
CA PHE A 473 0.13 -26.23 -11.57
C PHE A 473 -0.24 -27.50 -12.35
N ARG A 474 0.70 -28.43 -12.45
CA ARG A 474 0.50 -29.69 -13.18
C ARG A 474 -0.41 -30.67 -12.46
N ASN A 475 -0.47 -30.59 -11.13
CA ASN A 475 -1.20 -31.52 -10.27
C ASN A 475 -1.53 -30.88 -8.91
N ASN A 476 -2.42 -31.52 -8.15
CA ASN A 476 -2.87 -31.02 -6.85
C ASN A 476 -1.79 -31.07 -5.76
N SER A 477 -0.79 -31.94 -5.87
CA SER A 477 0.32 -31.97 -4.90
C SER A 477 1.22 -30.74 -5.02
N ASP A 478 1.50 -30.28 -6.24
CA ASP A 478 2.27 -29.05 -6.48
C ASP A 478 1.47 -27.81 -6.05
N LEU A 479 0.16 -27.79 -6.32
CA LEU A 479 -0.75 -26.77 -5.80
C LEU A 479 -0.70 -26.68 -4.27
N GLN A 480 -0.82 -27.82 -3.58
CA GLN A 480 -0.86 -27.85 -2.12
C GLN A 480 0.46 -27.37 -1.50
N ARG A 481 1.60 -27.77 -2.07
CA ARG A 481 2.92 -27.27 -1.65
C ARG A 481 3.03 -25.76 -1.86
N ALA A 482 2.63 -25.26 -3.03
CA ALA A 482 2.67 -23.82 -3.31
C ALA A 482 1.74 -23.02 -2.39
N ARG A 483 0.58 -23.58 -2.03
CA ARG A 483 -0.34 -22.99 -1.07
C ARG A 483 0.29 -22.85 0.31
N GLU A 484 0.90 -23.91 0.83
CA GLU A 484 1.58 -23.90 2.13
C GLU A 484 2.71 -22.87 2.18
N ILE A 485 3.45 -22.69 1.07
CA ILE A 485 4.47 -21.65 0.95
C ILE A 485 3.81 -20.26 0.99
N ALA A 486 2.80 -20.03 0.16
CA ALA A 486 2.12 -18.74 0.05
C ALA A 486 1.46 -18.30 1.37
N GLU A 487 0.87 -19.21 2.14
CA GLU A 487 0.24 -18.92 3.45
C GLU A 487 1.20 -18.26 4.45
N ASN A 488 2.49 -18.55 4.34
CA ASN A 488 3.51 -18.10 5.29
C ASN A 488 4.32 -16.88 4.81
N VAL A 489 4.00 -16.33 3.63
CA VAL A 489 4.74 -15.18 3.08
C VAL A 489 4.41 -13.91 3.86
N THR A 490 5.41 -13.44 4.60
CA THR A 490 5.44 -12.14 5.27
C THR A 490 6.84 -11.54 5.16
N GLY A 491 6.95 -10.22 5.06
CA GLY A 491 8.26 -9.58 5.00
C GLY A 491 8.20 -8.10 4.61
N THR A 492 9.33 -7.60 4.12
CA THR A 492 9.46 -6.26 3.58
C THR A 492 10.19 -6.31 2.24
N SER A 493 9.67 -5.61 1.22
CA SER A 493 10.35 -5.39 -0.06
C SER A 493 10.26 -3.93 -0.44
N TYR A 494 11.38 -3.35 -0.91
CA TYR A 494 11.51 -1.93 -1.25
C TYR A 494 10.93 -0.97 -0.19
N GLY A 495 11.07 -1.32 1.10
CA GLY A 495 10.56 -0.52 2.22
C GLY A 495 9.06 -0.69 2.52
N GLN A 496 8.33 -1.49 1.75
CA GLN A 496 6.92 -1.77 1.93
C GLN A 496 6.71 -3.12 2.62
N ARG A 497 5.73 -3.21 3.51
CA ARG A 497 5.34 -4.46 4.16
C ARG A 497 4.59 -5.35 3.17
N ILE A 498 4.92 -6.64 3.19
CA ILE A 498 4.26 -7.68 2.41
C ILE A 498 3.56 -8.68 3.33
N ARG A 499 2.32 -9.03 2.97
CA ARG A 499 1.57 -10.12 3.60
C ARG A 499 0.57 -10.71 2.63
N VAL A 500 0.43 -12.04 2.61
CA VAL A 500 -0.71 -12.68 1.92
C VAL A 500 -2.01 -12.42 2.69
N ALA A 501 -2.97 -11.80 2.01
CA ALA A 501 -4.28 -11.45 2.55
C ALA A 501 -5.32 -12.55 2.33
N LYS A 502 -5.30 -13.18 1.14
CA LYS A 502 -6.29 -14.17 0.72
C LYS A 502 -5.67 -15.19 -0.23
N LEU A 503 -6.19 -16.41 -0.18
CA LEU A 503 -5.89 -17.49 -1.11
C LEU A 503 -7.17 -18.06 -1.69
N PHE A 504 -7.08 -18.56 -2.92
CA PHE A 504 -8.18 -19.19 -3.64
C PHE A 504 -7.67 -20.35 -4.47
N THR A 505 -8.39 -21.47 -4.48
CA THR A 505 -8.02 -22.65 -5.27
C THR A 505 -9.10 -22.98 -6.28
N ASP A 506 -8.69 -23.30 -7.51
CA ASP A 506 -9.56 -23.80 -8.58
C ASP A 506 -8.90 -25.04 -9.21
N PRO A 507 -9.61 -26.14 -9.49
CA PRO A 507 -11.01 -26.39 -9.15
C PRO A 507 -11.25 -26.49 -7.63
N SER A 508 -12.47 -26.16 -7.21
CA SER A 508 -13.01 -26.37 -5.86
C SER A 508 -14.34 -27.13 -5.92
N ARG A 509 -15.49 -26.48 -5.70
CA ARG A 509 -16.83 -27.09 -5.86
C ARG A 509 -17.71 -26.23 -6.76
N ALA A 510 -18.58 -26.86 -7.54
CA ALA A 510 -19.56 -26.14 -8.34
C ALA A 510 -20.57 -25.38 -7.45
N LEU A 511 -20.98 -24.21 -7.95
CA LEU A 511 -21.94 -23.34 -7.30
C LEU A 511 -23.37 -23.70 -7.73
N PRO A 512 -24.33 -23.72 -6.79
CA PRO A 512 -25.75 -23.91 -7.08
C PRO A 512 -26.33 -22.65 -7.75
N SER A 513 -26.03 -22.49 -9.03
CA SER A 513 -26.26 -21.26 -9.81
C SER A 513 -27.74 -20.88 -9.98
N TRP A 514 -28.66 -21.84 -9.92
CA TRP A 514 -30.11 -21.64 -10.04
C TRP A 514 -30.81 -21.34 -8.71
N ARG A 515 -30.16 -21.51 -7.55
CA ARG A 515 -30.79 -21.30 -6.24
C ARG A 515 -31.40 -19.90 -6.09
N PHE A 516 -30.76 -18.89 -6.66
CA PHE A 516 -31.25 -17.51 -6.60
C PHE A 516 -32.52 -17.32 -7.44
N VAL A 517 -32.62 -18.00 -8.58
CA VAL A 517 -33.79 -17.93 -9.46
C VAL A 517 -34.99 -18.60 -8.79
N ARG A 518 -34.77 -19.73 -8.10
CA ARG A 518 -35.80 -20.41 -7.30
C ARG A 518 -36.24 -19.57 -6.11
N ALA A 519 -35.31 -18.97 -5.38
CA ALA A 519 -35.64 -18.05 -4.29
C ALA A 519 -36.51 -16.86 -4.77
N VAL A 520 -36.25 -16.32 -5.97
CA VAL A 520 -37.13 -15.29 -6.58
C VAL A 520 -38.53 -15.85 -6.87
N HIS A 521 -38.62 -17.08 -7.37
CA HIS A 521 -39.91 -17.72 -7.60
C HIS A 521 -40.72 -17.83 -6.31
N PHE A 522 -40.10 -18.33 -5.23
CA PHE A 522 -40.76 -18.46 -3.92
C PHE A 522 -41.11 -17.10 -3.29
N ALA A 523 -40.23 -16.10 -3.43
CA ALA A 523 -40.47 -14.76 -2.89
C ALA A 523 -41.63 -14.03 -3.59
N THR A 524 -41.82 -14.27 -4.89
CA THR A 524 -42.77 -13.50 -5.72
C THR A 524 -44.03 -14.28 -6.11
N GLY A 525 -43.97 -15.61 -6.12
CA GLY A 525 -44.95 -16.50 -6.74
C GLY A 525 -44.91 -16.50 -8.28
N ARG A 526 -43.97 -15.77 -8.90
CA ARG A 526 -43.88 -15.60 -10.35
C ARG A 526 -42.72 -16.42 -10.92
N GLN A 527 -42.94 -17.06 -12.06
CA GLN A 527 -41.86 -17.75 -12.79
C GLN A 527 -40.95 -16.73 -13.48
N VAL A 528 -39.65 -17.00 -13.48
CA VAL A 528 -38.66 -16.21 -14.23
C VAL A 528 -38.59 -16.77 -15.66
N ALA A 529 -38.79 -15.91 -16.66
CA ALA A 529 -38.74 -16.33 -18.05
C ALA A 529 -37.29 -16.53 -18.50
N LYS A 530 -37.06 -17.49 -19.40
CA LYS A 530 -35.75 -17.79 -19.99
C LYS A 530 -35.83 -17.65 -21.50
N ARG A 531 -34.86 -16.96 -22.10
CA ARG A 531 -34.71 -16.85 -23.56
C ARG A 531 -33.95 -18.07 -24.14
N PRO A 532 -34.01 -18.30 -25.46
CA PRO A 532 -33.25 -19.36 -26.11
C PRO A 532 -31.73 -19.27 -25.91
N ASP A 533 -31.19 -18.06 -25.78
CA ASP A 533 -29.78 -17.77 -25.47
C ASP A 533 -29.41 -18.04 -23.99
N GLY A 534 -30.38 -18.45 -23.17
CA GLY A 534 -30.19 -18.73 -21.75
C GLY A 534 -30.22 -17.50 -20.84
N GLU A 535 -30.53 -16.31 -21.37
CA GLU A 535 -30.78 -15.08 -20.59
C GLU A 535 -32.08 -15.23 -19.79
N ILE A 536 -32.01 -14.94 -18.49
CA ILE A 536 -33.19 -14.91 -17.62
C ILE A 536 -33.73 -13.49 -17.48
N TYR A 537 -35.06 -13.35 -17.45
CA TYR A 537 -35.71 -12.05 -17.34
C TYR A 537 -37.08 -12.14 -16.68
N MET A 538 -37.50 -11.02 -16.08
CA MET A 538 -38.85 -10.83 -15.57
C MET A 538 -39.34 -9.46 -16.02
N ILE A 539 -40.59 -9.40 -16.47
CA ILE A 539 -41.22 -8.20 -17.01
C ILE A 539 -42.19 -7.64 -15.97
N ASN A 540 -42.02 -6.37 -15.63
CA ASN A 540 -42.89 -5.58 -14.77
C ASN A 540 -43.98 -4.90 -15.61
N SER A 541 -45.12 -4.54 -15.00
CA SER A 541 -46.18 -3.77 -15.65
C SER A 541 -45.71 -2.36 -16.02
N ARG A 542 -44.80 -1.77 -15.23
CA ARG A 542 -44.19 -0.46 -15.47
C ARG A 542 -42.66 -0.52 -15.32
N PRO A 543 -41.90 0.29 -16.08
CA PRO A 543 -40.47 0.40 -15.86
C PRO A 543 -40.20 1.07 -14.51
N ALA A 544 -39.23 0.54 -13.74
CA ALA A 544 -38.78 1.17 -12.51
C ALA A 544 -38.11 2.52 -12.82
N PRO A 545 -38.30 3.56 -11.98
CA PRO A 545 -37.48 4.76 -12.00
C PRO A 545 -35.99 4.42 -11.92
N LEU A 546 -35.13 5.22 -12.54
CA LEU A 546 -33.72 4.90 -12.72
C LEU A 546 -32.97 4.72 -11.40
N ARG A 547 -33.23 5.63 -10.48
CA ARG A 547 -32.72 5.58 -9.11
C ARG A 547 -33.14 4.31 -8.39
N GLU A 548 -34.39 3.90 -8.54
CA GLU A 548 -34.93 2.68 -7.95
C GLU A 548 -34.30 1.43 -8.59
N TYR A 549 -34.10 1.45 -9.91
CA TYR A 549 -33.43 0.39 -10.65
C TYR A 549 -32.02 0.17 -10.11
N ALA A 550 -31.21 1.23 -10.02
CA ALA A 550 -29.86 1.18 -9.48
C ALA A 550 -29.84 0.76 -7.99
N ALA A 551 -30.73 1.32 -7.17
CA ALA A 551 -30.84 1.00 -5.75
C ALA A 551 -31.16 -0.49 -5.52
N ARG A 552 -32.08 -1.07 -6.31
CA ARG A 552 -32.42 -2.50 -6.21
C ARG A 552 -31.26 -3.41 -6.63
N GLN A 553 -30.46 -3.02 -7.62
CA GLN A 553 -29.25 -3.77 -8.00
C GLN A 553 -28.17 -3.77 -6.91
N VAL A 554 -28.00 -2.65 -6.21
CA VAL A 554 -27.10 -2.58 -5.05
C VAL A 554 -27.67 -3.36 -3.85
N LEU A 555 -28.97 -3.26 -3.59
CA LEU A 555 -29.63 -3.93 -2.47
C LEU A 555 -29.56 -5.46 -2.59
N ILE A 556 -29.81 -6.03 -3.79
CA ILE A 556 -29.68 -7.48 -3.96
C ILE A 556 -28.25 -7.96 -3.66
N ARG A 557 -27.21 -7.23 -4.06
CA ARG A 557 -25.82 -7.59 -3.72
C ARG A 557 -25.57 -7.57 -2.21
N LYS A 558 -26.13 -6.58 -1.49
CA LYS A 558 -26.04 -6.52 -0.02
C LYS A 558 -26.74 -7.69 0.66
N ILE A 559 -27.92 -8.07 0.18
CA ILE A 559 -28.65 -9.26 0.68
C ILE A 559 -27.79 -10.52 0.46
N LEU A 560 -27.33 -10.72 -0.79
CA LEU A 560 -26.52 -11.88 -1.14
C LEU A 560 -25.19 -11.93 -0.39
N GLN A 561 -24.57 -10.78 -0.06
CA GLN A 561 -23.36 -10.74 0.76
C GLN A 561 -23.56 -11.42 2.13
N THR A 562 -24.77 -11.36 2.71
CA THR A 562 -25.08 -12.03 3.98
C THR A 562 -25.64 -13.45 3.83
N SER A 563 -26.16 -13.80 2.66
CA SER A 563 -26.85 -15.08 2.39
C SER A 563 -26.03 -16.06 1.52
N CYS A 564 -24.79 -15.70 1.20
CA CYS A 564 -23.84 -16.52 0.45
C CYS A 564 -22.71 -16.99 1.37
N ASP A 565 -22.24 -18.21 1.14
CA ASP A 565 -21.04 -18.72 1.79
C ASP A 565 -19.76 -18.06 1.25
N GLU A 566 -18.61 -18.39 1.84
CA GLU A 566 -17.32 -17.76 1.48
C GLU A 566 -16.94 -17.95 0.00
N LEU A 567 -17.15 -19.15 -0.56
CA LEU A 567 -16.82 -19.43 -1.95
C LEU A 567 -17.74 -18.66 -2.89
N GLU A 568 -19.04 -18.65 -2.61
CA GLU A 568 -20.01 -17.87 -3.38
C GLU A 568 -19.71 -16.37 -3.31
N ARG A 569 -19.38 -15.83 -2.14
CA ARG A 569 -19.01 -14.41 -2.01
C ARG A 569 -17.76 -14.08 -2.81
N ALA A 570 -16.75 -14.95 -2.79
CA ALA A 570 -15.53 -14.77 -3.56
C ALA A 570 -15.82 -14.79 -5.08
N VAL A 571 -16.51 -15.82 -5.59
CA VAL A 571 -16.78 -15.97 -7.04
C VAL A 571 -17.73 -14.90 -7.56
N TYR A 572 -18.75 -14.51 -6.78
CA TYR A 572 -19.71 -13.46 -7.16
C TYR A 572 -19.26 -12.03 -6.81
N ALA A 573 -18.02 -11.85 -6.34
CA ALA A 573 -17.47 -10.54 -5.98
C ALA A 573 -18.33 -9.78 -4.96
N LEU A 574 -18.79 -10.45 -3.90
CA LEU A 574 -19.72 -9.89 -2.91
C LEU A 574 -19.05 -9.31 -1.66
N ASP A 575 -17.73 -9.51 -1.49
CA ASP A 575 -17.00 -9.05 -0.30
C ASP A 575 -16.84 -7.51 -0.24
N SER A 576 -16.85 -6.86 -1.40
CA SER A 576 -16.69 -5.40 -1.50
C SER A 576 -18.03 -4.65 -1.42
N LYS A 577 -18.03 -3.46 -0.79
CA LYS A 577 -19.23 -2.62 -0.67
C LYS A 577 -19.77 -2.25 -2.07
N PRO A 578 -20.99 -2.69 -2.46
CA PRO A 578 -21.52 -2.40 -3.79
C PRO A 578 -22.02 -0.95 -3.89
N GLY A 579 -21.68 -0.26 -4.97
CA GLY A 579 -22.21 1.06 -5.30
C GLY A 579 -22.60 1.17 -6.78
N MET A 580 -23.36 2.22 -7.11
CA MET A 580 -23.80 2.46 -8.48
C MET A 580 -24.03 3.94 -8.77
N ALA A 581 -23.40 4.45 -9.82
CA ALA A 581 -23.72 5.73 -10.42
C ALA A 581 -24.59 5.51 -11.66
N PHE A 582 -25.49 6.45 -11.97
CA PHE A 582 -26.38 6.32 -13.14
C PHE A 582 -26.66 7.65 -13.82
N ALA A 583 -26.96 7.61 -15.12
CA ALA A 583 -27.36 8.78 -15.92
C ALA A 583 -28.26 8.39 -17.09
N GLU A 584 -29.00 9.35 -17.65
CA GLU A 584 -29.84 9.16 -18.83
C GLU A 584 -29.57 10.23 -19.90
N ARG A 585 -28.97 9.84 -21.02
CA ARG A 585 -28.65 10.73 -22.14
C ARG A 585 -29.20 10.21 -23.45
N ASP A 586 -29.85 11.06 -24.25
CA ASP A 586 -30.34 10.70 -25.60
C ASP A 586 -31.19 9.43 -25.60
N LYS A 587 -32.03 9.27 -24.56
CA LYS A 587 -32.84 8.07 -24.28
C LYS A 587 -32.01 6.80 -24.01
N THR A 588 -30.71 6.91 -23.84
CA THR A 588 -29.79 5.83 -23.43
C THR A 588 -29.53 5.93 -21.94
N PHE A 589 -29.59 4.78 -21.29
CA PHE A 589 -29.31 4.64 -19.86
C PHE A 589 -27.88 4.20 -19.65
N HIS A 590 -27.18 4.88 -18.73
CA HIS A 590 -25.83 4.54 -18.34
C HIS A 590 -25.81 4.08 -16.89
N LEU A 591 -25.24 2.91 -16.65
CA LEU A 591 -24.97 2.36 -15.33
C LEU A 591 -23.48 2.22 -15.12
N ILE A 592 -23.01 2.75 -14.01
CA ILE A 592 -21.61 2.73 -13.61
C ILE A 592 -21.54 1.95 -12.31
N GLU A 593 -20.92 0.78 -12.35
CA GLU A 593 -20.73 -0.05 -11.17
C GLU A 593 -19.53 0.45 -10.38
N LEU A 594 -19.75 0.69 -9.09
CA LEU A 594 -18.73 1.17 -8.16
C LEU A 594 -18.40 0.08 -7.15
N ARG A 595 -17.12 -0.05 -6.84
CA ARG A 595 -16.59 -0.88 -5.75
C ARG A 595 -16.18 0.00 -4.59
N GLY A 596 -16.37 -0.48 -3.35
CA GLY A 596 -15.93 0.21 -2.13
C GLY A 596 -16.86 1.35 -1.67
N SER A 597 -17.80 1.79 -2.51
CA SER A 597 -18.55 3.02 -2.25
C SER A 597 -19.79 2.88 -1.37
N GLY A 598 -20.61 1.85 -1.58
CA GLY A 598 -21.89 1.70 -0.88
C GLY A 598 -22.98 2.71 -1.30
N ARG A 599 -22.66 3.68 -2.17
CA ARG A 599 -23.52 4.80 -2.60
C ARG A 599 -24.31 4.48 -3.87
N VAL A 600 -25.48 5.10 -4.00
CA VAL A 600 -26.26 5.14 -5.24
C VAL A 600 -26.65 6.58 -5.55
N PHE A 601 -26.19 7.11 -6.69
CA PHE A 601 -26.42 8.50 -7.04
C PHE A 601 -26.50 8.75 -8.55
N GLU A 602 -27.20 9.82 -8.90
CA GLU A 602 -27.35 10.28 -10.28
C GLU A 602 -26.17 11.15 -10.68
N VAL A 603 -25.70 10.97 -11.92
CA VAL A 603 -24.63 11.75 -12.54
C VAL A 603 -25.30 12.70 -13.53
N SER A 604 -24.83 13.95 -13.62
CA SER A 604 -25.42 14.91 -14.55
C SER A 604 -25.21 14.47 -16.01
N ASN A 605 -26.17 14.80 -16.88
CA ASN A 605 -26.15 14.34 -18.27
C ASN A 605 -24.95 14.90 -19.07
N ASP A 606 -24.51 16.11 -18.77
CA ASP A 606 -23.36 16.75 -19.42
C ASP A 606 -22.04 16.01 -19.13
N LEU A 607 -21.94 15.34 -17.98
CA LEU A 607 -20.76 14.54 -17.61
C LEU A 607 -20.63 13.27 -18.46
N THR A 608 -21.75 12.66 -18.86
CA THR A 608 -21.69 11.49 -19.74
C THR A 608 -21.13 11.86 -21.12
N SER A 609 -21.46 13.04 -21.64
CA SER A 609 -20.93 13.51 -22.93
C SER A 609 -19.43 13.72 -22.96
N LEU A 610 -18.80 14.01 -21.82
CA LEU A 610 -17.36 14.23 -21.73
C LEU A 610 -16.54 12.94 -21.77
N VAL A 611 -17.17 11.79 -21.53
CA VAL A 611 -16.47 10.50 -21.38
C VAL A 611 -16.57 9.61 -22.63
N PHE A 612 -17.59 9.82 -23.48
CA PHE A 612 -17.78 8.99 -24.66
C PHE A 612 -16.81 9.33 -25.80
N GLY A 613 -16.04 8.34 -26.25
CA GLY A 613 -15.09 8.48 -27.36
C GLY A 613 -13.78 9.18 -26.99
N GLN A 614 -13.55 9.44 -25.71
CA GLN A 614 -12.31 9.99 -25.17
C GLN A 614 -11.42 8.86 -24.61
N PRO A 615 -10.08 9.02 -24.64
CA PRO A 615 -9.17 8.07 -23.99
C PRO A 615 -9.29 8.11 -22.47
N TYR A 616 -8.84 7.03 -21.81
CA TYR A 616 -8.76 6.86 -20.35
C TYR A 616 -10.12 6.97 -19.66
N ARG A 617 -11.11 6.26 -20.23
CA ARG A 617 -12.52 6.34 -19.86
C ARG A 617 -12.77 6.14 -18.36
N PHE A 618 -12.23 5.09 -17.77
CA PHE A 618 -12.40 4.75 -16.36
C PHE A 618 -11.70 5.76 -15.46
N ALA A 619 -10.46 6.16 -15.77
CA ALA A 619 -9.76 7.21 -15.02
C ALA A 619 -10.57 8.52 -14.99
N ARG A 620 -11.13 8.94 -16.14
CA ARG A 620 -12.02 10.10 -16.25
C ARG A 620 -13.31 9.93 -15.47
N LEU A 621 -13.92 8.75 -15.49
CA LEU A 621 -15.12 8.47 -14.69
C LEU A 621 -14.83 8.59 -13.20
N GLU A 622 -13.71 8.04 -12.72
CA GLU A 622 -13.35 8.13 -11.31
C GLU A 622 -13.08 9.56 -10.86
N GLN A 623 -12.41 10.36 -11.69
CA GLN A 623 -12.22 11.80 -11.48
C GLN A 623 -13.57 12.54 -11.39
N ILE A 624 -14.42 12.38 -12.40
CA ILE A 624 -15.72 13.07 -12.52
C ILE A 624 -16.65 12.71 -11.35
N LEU A 625 -16.63 11.45 -10.91
CA LEU A 625 -17.44 10.97 -9.80
C LEU A 625 -16.87 11.36 -8.43
N ALA A 626 -15.68 11.98 -8.40
CA ALA A 626 -14.94 12.33 -7.19
C ALA A 626 -14.85 11.15 -6.21
N LEU A 627 -14.46 9.98 -6.74
CA LEU A 627 -14.33 8.76 -5.94
C LEU A 627 -13.19 8.89 -4.94
N ARG A 628 -13.35 8.28 -3.75
CA ARG A 628 -12.26 8.13 -2.79
C ARG A 628 -11.17 7.19 -3.35
N PRO A 629 -9.95 7.18 -2.80
CA PRO A 629 -8.90 6.25 -3.26
C PRO A 629 -9.30 4.77 -3.16
N SER A 630 -10.13 4.41 -2.16
CA SER A 630 -10.67 3.05 -1.99
C SER A 630 -11.89 2.74 -2.87
N GLU A 631 -12.38 3.71 -3.64
CA GLU A 631 -13.56 3.57 -4.50
C GLU A 631 -13.10 3.54 -5.96
N THR A 632 -13.54 2.53 -6.71
CA THR A 632 -13.16 2.37 -8.13
C THR A 632 -14.35 2.06 -9.01
N VAL A 633 -14.24 2.39 -10.30
CA VAL A 633 -15.21 1.97 -11.31
C VAL A 633 -14.84 0.60 -11.84
N THR A 634 -15.75 -0.37 -11.76
CA THR A 634 -15.49 -1.75 -12.22
C THR A 634 -16.11 -2.05 -13.58
N GLN A 635 -17.32 -1.53 -13.83
CA GLN A 635 -18.03 -1.77 -15.08
C GLN A 635 -18.83 -0.54 -15.50
N PHE A 636 -18.93 -0.36 -16.80
CA PHE A 636 -19.77 0.64 -17.42
C PHE A 636 -20.72 -0.03 -18.41
N HIS A 637 -22.01 0.09 -18.18
CA HIS A 637 -23.05 -0.46 -19.06
C HIS A 637 -23.84 0.66 -19.71
N SER A 638 -23.99 0.61 -21.03
CA SER A 638 -24.93 1.46 -21.77
C SER A 638 -26.07 0.63 -22.30
N VAL A 639 -27.28 1.09 -22.02
CA VAL A 639 -28.50 0.40 -22.39
C VAL A 639 -29.37 1.36 -23.19
N GLY A 640 -29.51 1.10 -24.50
CA GLY A 640 -30.31 1.94 -25.39
C GLY A 640 -31.79 2.00 -25.00
N GLY A 641 -32.48 3.08 -25.37
CA GLY A 641 -33.85 3.41 -24.94
C GLY A 641 -34.95 2.39 -25.21
N ALA A 642 -34.72 1.44 -26.13
CA ALA A 642 -35.63 0.31 -26.32
C ALA A 642 -35.71 -0.62 -25.09
N VAL A 643 -34.67 -0.68 -24.25
CA VAL A 643 -34.63 -1.55 -23.06
C VAL A 643 -35.35 -0.94 -21.87
N ARG A 644 -35.43 0.40 -21.76
CA ARG A 644 -36.32 1.07 -20.80
C ARG A 644 -37.79 0.69 -21.05
N ARG A 645 -38.15 0.39 -22.32
CA ARG A 645 -39.46 -0.18 -22.68
C ARG A 645 -39.62 -1.67 -22.37
N GLN A 646 -38.54 -2.41 -22.13
CA GLN A 646 -38.61 -3.84 -21.82
C GLN A 646 -39.08 -4.12 -20.39
N ARG A 647 -39.27 -3.09 -19.55
CA ARG A 647 -39.81 -3.22 -18.18
C ARG A 647 -39.13 -4.32 -17.37
N ARG A 648 -37.83 -4.56 -17.61
CA ARG A 648 -37.09 -5.65 -16.97
C ARG A 648 -36.92 -5.38 -15.49
N ASP A 649 -37.08 -6.41 -14.68
CA ASP A 649 -36.84 -6.30 -13.26
C ASP A 649 -35.33 -6.12 -12.97
N PRO A 650 -34.93 -5.12 -12.16
CA PRO A 650 -33.53 -4.85 -11.87
C PRO A 650 -32.83 -5.99 -11.14
N VAL A 651 -33.54 -6.70 -10.26
CA VAL A 651 -33.00 -7.80 -9.44
C VAL A 651 -32.71 -8.99 -10.33
N VAL A 652 -33.69 -9.40 -11.15
CA VAL A 652 -33.52 -10.53 -12.09
C VAL A 652 -32.42 -10.25 -13.10
N SER A 653 -32.30 -9.00 -13.56
CA SER A 653 -31.22 -8.59 -14.47
C SER A 653 -29.83 -8.72 -13.81
N ARG A 654 -29.70 -8.42 -12.51
CA ARG A 654 -28.46 -8.63 -11.75
C ARG A 654 -28.19 -10.12 -11.51
N LEU A 655 -29.22 -10.92 -11.19
CA LEU A 655 -29.10 -12.37 -11.06
C LEU A 655 -28.66 -13.03 -12.37
N ASN A 656 -29.06 -12.51 -13.52
CA ASN A 656 -28.58 -12.99 -14.81
C ASN A 656 -27.06 -12.85 -14.96
N ASN A 657 -26.48 -11.73 -14.49
CA ASN A 657 -25.03 -11.54 -14.48
C ASN A 657 -24.34 -12.55 -13.56
N LEU A 658 -24.88 -12.78 -12.36
CA LEU A 658 -24.34 -13.78 -11.42
C LEU A 658 -24.45 -15.20 -11.97
N LEU A 659 -25.56 -15.53 -12.63
CA LEU A 659 -25.75 -16.83 -13.27
C LEU A 659 -24.71 -17.07 -14.38
N ARG A 660 -24.37 -16.04 -15.16
CA ARG A 660 -23.29 -16.12 -16.15
C ARG A 660 -21.93 -16.35 -15.49
N THR A 661 -21.63 -15.63 -14.41
CA THR A 661 -20.40 -15.83 -13.61
C THR A 661 -20.33 -17.26 -13.07
N ALA A 662 -21.44 -17.79 -12.52
CA ALA A 662 -21.51 -19.15 -12.02
C ALA A 662 -21.29 -20.19 -13.12
N ARG A 663 -21.86 -20.00 -14.32
CA ARG A 663 -21.65 -20.90 -15.46
C ARG A 663 -20.18 -20.95 -15.89
N MET A 664 -19.54 -19.78 -16.00
CA MET A 664 -18.12 -19.70 -16.33
C MET A 664 -17.26 -20.41 -15.27
N PHE A 665 -17.58 -20.24 -14.00
CA PHE A 665 -16.88 -20.90 -12.92
C PHE A 665 -17.12 -22.43 -12.88
N ASN A 666 -18.39 -22.85 -12.97
CA ASN A 666 -18.82 -24.25 -12.92
C ASN A 666 -18.26 -25.08 -14.07
N ALA A 667 -18.01 -24.47 -15.24
CA ALA A 667 -17.37 -25.13 -16.38
C ALA A 667 -15.98 -25.71 -16.05
N HIS A 668 -15.34 -25.27 -14.95
CA HIS A 668 -14.03 -25.76 -14.52
C HIS A 668 -14.09 -26.76 -13.38
N GLN A 669 -15.29 -27.02 -12.85
CA GLN A 669 -15.49 -27.87 -11.68
C GLN A 669 -15.82 -29.29 -12.12
N ALA A 670 -15.54 -30.26 -11.25
CA ALA A 670 -16.11 -31.58 -11.40
C ALA A 670 -17.64 -31.50 -11.24
N PRO A 671 -18.42 -32.28 -12.02
CA PRO A 671 -19.87 -32.36 -11.83
C PRO A 671 -20.22 -32.79 -10.41
N VAL A 672 -21.23 -32.15 -9.82
CA VAL A 672 -21.70 -32.47 -8.47
C VAL A 672 -22.43 -33.81 -8.49
N GLU A 673 -21.99 -34.74 -7.64
CA GLU A 673 -22.70 -36.01 -7.44
C GLU A 673 -23.93 -35.81 -6.56
N ILE A 674 -25.11 -36.11 -7.11
CA ILE A 674 -26.35 -36.20 -6.34
C ILE A 674 -26.63 -37.68 -6.05
N PRO A 675 -26.61 -38.10 -4.77
CA PRO A 675 -26.82 -39.50 -4.40
C PRO A 675 -28.29 -39.90 -4.59
N LEU A 676 -28.54 -41.08 -5.17
CA LEU A 676 -29.85 -41.74 -5.19
C LEU A 676 -29.95 -42.82 -4.11
N ASP A 677 -29.82 -42.42 -2.86
CA ASP A 677 -29.94 -43.28 -1.68
C ASP A 677 -30.63 -42.54 -0.51
N ASP A 678 -30.59 -43.13 0.68
CA ASP A 678 -31.20 -42.57 1.90
C ASP A 678 -30.67 -41.17 2.29
N THR A 679 -29.55 -40.71 1.71
CA THR A 679 -29.02 -39.35 1.93
C THR A 679 -29.66 -38.27 1.06
N LEU A 680 -30.41 -38.66 0.02
CA LEU A 680 -31.04 -37.73 -0.93
C LEU A 680 -32.01 -36.76 -0.24
N GLU A 681 -32.79 -37.24 0.73
CA GLU A 681 -33.73 -36.39 1.47
C GLU A 681 -33.01 -35.22 2.16
N ARG A 682 -31.91 -35.51 2.85
CA ARG A 682 -31.10 -34.48 3.53
C ARG A 682 -30.50 -33.50 2.52
N TYR A 683 -30.02 -33.99 1.39
CA TYR A 683 -29.42 -33.17 0.34
C TYR A 683 -30.44 -32.17 -0.24
N ILE A 684 -31.63 -32.66 -0.62
CA ILE A 684 -32.71 -31.82 -1.16
C ILE A 684 -33.31 -30.91 -0.09
N SER A 685 -33.45 -31.40 1.14
CA SER A 685 -33.94 -30.60 2.27
C SER A 685 -33.04 -29.40 2.55
N THR A 686 -31.72 -29.61 2.59
CA THR A 686 -30.73 -28.54 2.80
C THR A 686 -30.81 -27.48 1.70
N ALA A 687 -30.95 -27.89 0.44
CA ALA A 687 -31.08 -26.97 -0.69
C ALA A 687 -32.38 -26.16 -0.62
N HIS A 688 -33.51 -26.83 -0.33
CA HIS A 688 -34.83 -26.21 -0.24
C HIS A 688 -34.94 -25.21 0.91
N VAL A 689 -34.51 -25.59 2.13
CA VAL A 689 -34.52 -24.69 3.30
C VAL A 689 -33.71 -23.43 3.02
N ARG A 690 -32.48 -23.57 2.50
CA ARG A 690 -31.62 -22.44 2.14
C ARG A 690 -32.28 -21.48 1.14
N GLU A 691 -33.02 -22.02 0.17
CA GLU A 691 -33.72 -21.20 -0.83
C GLU A 691 -34.97 -20.52 -0.27
N MET A 692 -35.71 -21.20 0.62
CA MET A 692 -36.87 -20.64 1.32
C MET A 692 -36.46 -19.52 2.29
N GLU A 693 -35.34 -19.68 3.01
CA GLU A 693 -34.77 -18.63 3.85
C GLU A 693 -34.39 -17.40 3.03
N LEU A 694 -33.70 -17.59 1.90
CA LEU A 694 -33.38 -16.48 1.00
C LEU A 694 -34.66 -15.86 0.43
N ALA A 695 -35.64 -16.67 0.03
CA ALA A 695 -36.91 -16.18 -0.50
C ALA A 695 -37.65 -15.30 0.52
N LYS A 696 -37.66 -15.68 1.79
CA LYS A 696 -38.21 -14.90 2.89
C LYS A 696 -37.52 -13.55 2.99
N ILE A 697 -36.18 -13.54 3.07
CA ILE A 697 -35.38 -12.30 3.11
C ILE A 697 -35.68 -11.40 1.90
N LEU A 698 -35.69 -11.98 0.69
CA LEU A 698 -35.98 -11.23 -0.54
C LEU A 698 -37.39 -10.62 -0.50
N SER A 699 -38.39 -11.40 -0.10
CA SER A 699 -39.79 -10.95 -0.05
C SER A 699 -40.00 -9.79 0.93
N GLU A 700 -39.25 -9.76 2.04
CA GLU A 700 -39.35 -8.73 3.07
C GLU A 700 -38.56 -7.46 2.70
N GLN A 701 -37.37 -7.63 2.13
CA GLN A 701 -36.40 -6.53 1.99
C GLN A 701 -36.44 -5.84 0.63
N ILE A 702 -36.82 -6.53 -0.45
CA ILE A 702 -36.71 -5.99 -1.81
C ILE A 702 -37.95 -6.27 -2.65
N THR A 703 -38.38 -5.27 -3.42
CA THR A 703 -39.48 -5.46 -4.39
C THR A 703 -38.93 -6.11 -5.66
N ILE A 704 -39.48 -7.27 -6.02
CA ILE A 704 -39.11 -8.03 -7.22
C ILE A 704 -40.40 -8.34 -7.98
N GLY A 705 -40.42 -8.09 -9.28
CA GLY A 705 -41.59 -8.43 -10.07
C GLY A 705 -42.85 -7.67 -9.66
N GLU A 706 -42.70 -6.47 -9.10
CA GLU A 706 -43.79 -5.65 -8.50
C GLU A 706 -44.43 -6.25 -7.23
N HIS A 707 -43.82 -7.28 -6.65
CA HIS A 707 -44.27 -7.91 -5.41
C HIS A 707 -43.28 -7.65 -4.27
N ARG A 708 -43.82 -7.44 -3.07
CA ARG A 708 -43.10 -7.36 -1.80
C ARG A 708 -44.05 -7.83 -0.69
N GLY A 709 -43.51 -8.36 0.39
CA GLY A 709 -44.23 -8.85 1.57
C GLY A 709 -44.14 -10.36 1.70
N THR A 710 -44.37 -10.83 2.94
CA THR A 710 -44.22 -12.23 3.32
C THR A 710 -45.11 -13.16 2.50
N ARG A 711 -44.54 -14.29 2.11
CA ARG A 711 -45.25 -15.39 1.44
C ARG A 711 -45.36 -16.59 2.38
N PRO A 712 -46.42 -17.42 2.25
CA PRO A 712 -46.48 -18.67 2.99
C PRO A 712 -45.29 -19.54 2.60
N GLU A 713 -44.65 -20.12 3.60
CA GLU A 713 -43.60 -21.11 3.38
C GLU A 713 -44.18 -22.34 2.67
N GLN A 714 -43.29 -23.08 2.01
CA GLN A 714 -43.66 -24.24 1.23
C GLN A 714 -42.91 -25.47 1.72
N SER A 715 -43.64 -26.52 2.08
CA SER A 715 -43.12 -27.87 2.25
C SER A 715 -42.93 -28.54 0.88
N LEU A 716 -42.06 -29.55 0.82
CA LEU A 716 -41.68 -30.23 -0.42
C LEU A 716 -41.94 -31.74 -0.32
N ARG A 717 -42.53 -32.31 -1.38
CA ARG A 717 -42.71 -33.76 -1.54
C ARG A 717 -42.06 -34.19 -2.83
N VAL A 718 -41.16 -35.16 -2.76
CA VAL A 718 -40.43 -35.68 -3.92
C VAL A 718 -40.62 -37.19 -3.98
N ALA A 719 -41.14 -37.68 -5.10
CA ALA A 719 -41.18 -39.10 -5.44
C ALA A 719 -40.11 -39.37 -6.49
N VAL A 720 -39.23 -40.33 -6.21
CA VAL A 720 -38.14 -40.72 -7.10
C VAL A 720 -38.33 -42.17 -7.48
N PHE A 721 -38.40 -42.46 -8.78
CA PHE A 721 -38.32 -43.82 -9.28
C PHE A 721 -36.88 -44.13 -9.65
N ASN A 722 -36.26 -45.08 -8.94
CA ASN A 722 -34.82 -45.35 -9.05
C ASN A 722 -34.43 -46.06 -10.36
N GLY A 723 -35.38 -46.77 -10.99
CA GLY A 723 -35.17 -47.48 -12.26
C GLY A 723 -34.13 -48.61 -12.12
N MET A 724 -34.58 -49.82 -11.77
CA MET A 724 -33.72 -50.98 -11.50
C MET A 724 -32.89 -51.48 -12.73
N ASP A 725 -33.26 -51.11 -13.95
CA ASP A 725 -32.56 -51.46 -15.20
C ASP A 725 -31.94 -50.20 -15.84
N ARG A 726 -30.71 -50.28 -16.35
CA ARG A 726 -30.03 -49.18 -17.07
C ARG A 726 -30.82 -48.68 -18.28
N ARG A 727 -31.73 -49.48 -18.84
CA ARG A 727 -32.60 -49.11 -19.98
C ARG A 727 -33.77 -48.22 -19.57
N ILE A 728 -34.12 -48.21 -18.29
CA ILE A 728 -35.23 -47.44 -17.75
C ILE A 728 -34.66 -46.19 -17.06
N PRO A 729 -34.89 -44.98 -17.62
CA PRO A 729 -34.38 -43.77 -17.02
C PRO A 729 -35.12 -43.51 -15.69
N PRO A 730 -34.41 -43.11 -14.63
CA PRO A 730 -35.03 -42.75 -13.38
C PRO A 730 -35.86 -41.48 -13.56
N LEU A 731 -37.05 -41.48 -12.98
CA LEU A 731 -38.04 -40.41 -13.10
C LEU A 731 -38.25 -39.76 -11.73
N VAL A 732 -38.46 -38.46 -11.70
CA VAL A 732 -38.77 -37.72 -10.48
C VAL A 732 -40.05 -36.92 -10.68
N ALA A 733 -40.93 -36.98 -9.69
CA ALA A 733 -42.15 -36.19 -9.60
C ALA A 733 -42.19 -35.47 -8.26
N PHE A 734 -42.45 -34.17 -8.25
CA PHE A 734 -42.45 -33.37 -7.02
C PHE A 734 -43.50 -32.27 -7.04
N THR A 735 -43.89 -31.83 -5.84
CA THR A 735 -44.81 -30.70 -5.66
C THR A 735 -44.47 -29.91 -4.40
N TYR A 736 -44.83 -28.62 -4.42
CA TYR A 736 -44.71 -27.71 -3.28
C TYR A 736 -46.08 -27.51 -2.65
N MET A 737 -46.16 -27.59 -1.32
CA MET A 737 -47.42 -27.41 -0.58
C MET A 737 -47.25 -26.31 0.46
N PRO A 738 -48.30 -25.55 0.83
CA PRO A 738 -48.22 -24.64 1.96
C PRO A 738 -47.83 -25.39 3.24
N GLY A 739 -46.77 -24.97 3.92
CA GLY A 739 -46.27 -25.67 5.10
C GLY A 739 -44.90 -25.16 5.55
N ASN A 740 -44.36 -25.77 6.61
CA ASN A 740 -43.01 -25.47 7.09
C ASN A 740 -41.98 -25.82 6.00
N ALA A 741 -41.03 -24.92 5.74
CA ALA A 741 -39.94 -25.16 4.78
C ALA A 741 -39.06 -26.37 5.14
N GLU A 742 -38.95 -26.73 6.42
CA GLU A 742 -38.19 -27.91 6.88
C GLU A 742 -38.91 -29.24 6.62
N ASP A 743 -40.22 -29.19 6.33
CA ASP A 743 -41.01 -30.39 6.03
C ASP A 743 -40.76 -30.84 4.58
N VAL A 744 -39.63 -31.51 4.38
CA VAL A 744 -39.22 -32.10 3.10
C VAL A 744 -39.23 -33.61 3.22
N ILE A 745 -40.03 -34.28 2.39
CA ILE A 745 -40.11 -35.75 2.36
C ILE A 745 -39.74 -36.24 0.98
N VAL A 746 -38.73 -37.11 0.92
CA VAL A 746 -38.30 -37.77 -0.31
C VAL A 746 -38.56 -39.27 -0.20
N LYS A 747 -39.31 -39.82 -1.16
CA LYS A 747 -39.59 -41.26 -1.24
C LYS A 747 -38.97 -41.83 -2.50
N ILE A 748 -38.01 -42.73 -2.32
CA ILE A 748 -37.42 -43.52 -3.39
C ILE A 748 -38.24 -44.80 -3.54
N LEU A 749 -38.73 -45.06 -4.75
CA LEU A 749 -39.54 -46.21 -5.09
C LEU A 749 -38.81 -47.12 -6.08
N ASP A 750 -38.86 -48.40 -5.78
CA ASP A 750 -38.42 -49.49 -6.64
C ASP A 750 -39.63 -50.28 -7.16
N GLY A 751 -39.48 -50.95 -8.31
CA GLY A 751 -40.49 -51.86 -8.84
C GLY A 751 -40.89 -51.56 -10.28
N ALA A 752 -42.17 -51.83 -10.61
CA ALA A 752 -42.70 -51.61 -11.95
C ALA A 752 -42.64 -50.13 -12.35
N HIS A 753 -42.23 -49.85 -13.59
CA HIS A 753 -42.17 -48.48 -14.12
C HIS A 753 -43.55 -47.80 -14.00
N PRO A 754 -43.63 -46.58 -13.44
CA PRO A 754 -44.89 -45.82 -13.43
C PRO A 754 -45.26 -45.38 -14.86
N ALA A 755 -46.55 -45.40 -15.22
CA ALA A 755 -46.99 -44.96 -16.54
C ALA A 755 -46.75 -43.46 -16.76
N ASP A 756 -46.86 -42.67 -15.69
CA ASP A 756 -46.65 -41.22 -15.69
C ASP A 756 -46.23 -40.69 -14.30
N ALA A 757 -45.98 -39.38 -14.22
CA ALA A 757 -45.59 -38.70 -12.98
C ALA A 757 -46.69 -38.71 -11.90
N ASP A 758 -47.96 -38.66 -12.31
CA ASP A 758 -49.10 -38.70 -11.39
C ASP A 758 -49.23 -40.07 -10.72
N GLU A 759 -48.99 -41.16 -11.45
CA GLU A 759 -48.90 -42.50 -10.90
C GLU A 759 -47.71 -42.64 -9.96
N LEU A 760 -46.53 -42.13 -10.35
CA LEU A 760 -45.35 -42.15 -9.48
C LEU A 760 -45.63 -41.43 -8.14
N PHE A 761 -46.18 -40.23 -8.20
CA PHE A 761 -46.45 -39.42 -7.01
C PHE A 761 -47.53 -40.07 -6.11
N ARG A 762 -48.60 -40.61 -6.70
CA ARG A 762 -49.66 -41.32 -5.95
C ARG A 762 -49.16 -42.61 -5.30
N ARG A 763 -48.26 -43.36 -5.94
CA ARG A 763 -47.64 -44.55 -5.34
C ARG A 763 -46.81 -44.17 -4.10
N ALA A 764 -46.13 -43.01 -4.13
CA ALA A 764 -45.31 -42.54 -3.01
C ALA A 764 -46.14 -41.97 -1.85
N PHE A 765 -47.12 -41.12 -2.13
CA PHE A 765 -47.80 -40.31 -1.11
C PHE A 765 -49.29 -40.61 -0.93
N GLY A 766 -49.85 -41.54 -1.71
CA GLY A 766 -51.27 -41.91 -1.69
C GLY A 766 -52.16 -41.00 -2.55
N PRO A 767 -53.42 -41.41 -2.82
CA PRO A 767 -54.34 -40.68 -3.68
C PRO A 767 -54.94 -39.42 -3.03
N SER A 768 -54.74 -39.22 -1.73
CA SER A 768 -55.30 -38.13 -0.93
C SER A 768 -54.47 -36.84 -0.96
N VAL A 769 -53.24 -36.87 -1.47
CA VAL A 769 -52.40 -35.68 -1.63
C VAL A 769 -52.65 -35.09 -3.02
N PRO A 770 -53.28 -33.90 -3.14
CA PRO A 770 -53.66 -33.35 -4.43
C PRO A 770 -52.42 -33.01 -5.27
N PRO A 771 -52.32 -33.45 -6.55
CA PRO A 771 -51.18 -33.18 -7.43
C PRO A 771 -51.21 -31.74 -8.00
N SER A 772 -51.86 -30.79 -7.34
CA SER A 772 -51.96 -29.41 -7.86
C SER A 772 -50.55 -28.82 -7.98
N GLY A 773 -50.13 -28.50 -9.21
CA GLY A 773 -48.79 -27.98 -9.48
C GLY A 773 -47.69 -29.04 -9.53
N LEU A 774 -48.03 -30.33 -9.75
CA LEU A 774 -47.06 -31.42 -9.93
C LEU A 774 -46.09 -31.10 -11.08
N GLN A 775 -44.80 -31.19 -10.78
CA GLN A 775 -43.71 -31.08 -11.74
C GLN A 775 -43.00 -32.42 -11.85
N ALA A 776 -42.50 -32.74 -13.04
CA ALA A 776 -41.78 -33.97 -13.28
C ALA A 776 -40.74 -33.82 -14.38
N GLY A 777 -39.74 -34.70 -14.35
CA GLY A 777 -38.68 -34.75 -15.34
C GLY A 777 -37.80 -35.97 -15.13
N THR A 778 -36.75 -36.08 -15.95
CA THR A 778 -35.70 -37.07 -15.69
C THR A 778 -35.06 -36.81 -14.32
N ALA A 779 -34.57 -37.84 -13.64
CA ALA A 779 -33.95 -37.66 -12.33
C ALA A 779 -32.79 -36.66 -12.37
N LYS A 780 -31.99 -36.65 -13.45
CA LYS A 780 -30.92 -35.67 -13.64
C LYS A 780 -31.46 -34.24 -13.66
N GLU A 781 -32.46 -33.96 -14.49
CA GLU A 781 -33.05 -32.63 -14.66
C GLU A 781 -33.75 -32.15 -13.38
N ALA A 782 -34.62 -32.98 -12.81
CA ALA A 782 -35.44 -32.62 -11.66
C ALA A 782 -34.59 -32.46 -10.39
N LEU A 783 -33.63 -33.36 -10.14
CA LEU A 783 -32.76 -33.25 -8.97
C LEU A 783 -31.74 -32.12 -9.11
N ALA A 784 -31.22 -31.84 -10.32
CA ALA A 784 -30.43 -30.63 -10.55
C ALA A 784 -31.24 -29.37 -10.18
N TYR A 785 -32.47 -29.28 -10.67
CA TYR A 785 -33.37 -28.17 -10.36
C TYR A 785 -33.64 -28.05 -8.86
N LEU A 786 -34.03 -29.14 -8.19
CA LEU A 786 -34.32 -29.16 -6.75
C LEU A 786 -33.09 -28.89 -5.87
N ALA A 787 -31.89 -29.17 -6.37
CA ALA A 787 -30.62 -28.85 -5.71
C ALA A 787 -30.10 -27.43 -6.04
N GLY A 788 -30.73 -26.74 -7.00
CA GLY A 788 -30.36 -25.39 -7.41
C GLY A 788 -29.20 -25.33 -8.41
N TYR A 789 -28.93 -26.39 -9.18
CA TYR A 789 -27.85 -26.46 -10.19
C TYR A 789 -28.37 -26.42 -11.63
N GLN A 790 -27.49 -26.15 -12.60
CA GLN A 790 -27.82 -26.46 -14.01
C GLN A 790 -27.72 -27.98 -14.22
N MET A 791 -28.47 -28.51 -15.19
CA MET A 791 -28.42 -29.95 -15.51
C MET A 791 -27.00 -30.42 -15.86
N ASP A 792 -26.20 -29.58 -16.52
CA ASP A 792 -24.83 -29.93 -16.94
C ASP A 792 -23.82 -29.89 -15.78
N ASP A 793 -24.16 -29.25 -14.66
CA ASP A 793 -23.29 -29.11 -13.49
C ASP A 793 -23.35 -30.34 -12.57
N VAL A 794 -24.24 -31.30 -12.83
CA VAL A 794 -24.49 -32.43 -11.93
C VAL A 794 -24.37 -33.78 -12.63
N GLN A 795 -24.10 -34.80 -11.84
CA GLN A 795 -24.19 -36.21 -12.21
C GLN A 795 -24.94 -36.98 -11.11
N ILE A 796 -25.60 -38.07 -11.50
CA ILE A 796 -26.38 -38.88 -10.58
C ILE A 796 -25.55 -40.09 -10.17
N SER A 797 -25.24 -40.22 -8.88
CA SER A 797 -24.56 -41.40 -8.35
C SER A 797 -25.59 -42.42 -7.87
N ARG A 798 -25.48 -43.65 -8.39
CA ARG A 798 -26.29 -44.79 -7.94
C ARG A 798 -25.41 -45.69 -7.09
N THR A 799 -25.83 -45.96 -5.87
CA THR A 799 -25.28 -47.06 -5.10
C THR A 799 -25.85 -48.35 -5.68
N ILE A 800 -25.05 -49.06 -6.50
CA ILE A 800 -25.40 -50.41 -6.93
C ILE A 800 -25.15 -51.30 -5.72
N VAL A 801 -26.21 -51.69 -5.02
CA VAL A 801 -26.17 -52.75 -4.00
C VAL A 801 -26.35 -54.10 -4.67
#